data_AF-A0A443YFG6-F1
#
_entry.id   AF-A0A443YFG6-F1
#
_cell.length_a   1.000
_cell.length_b   1.000
_cell.length_c   1.000
_cell.angle_alpha   90.00
_cell.angle_beta   90.00
_cell.angle_gamma   90.00
#
_symmetry.space_group_name_H-M   'P 1'
#
loop_
_entity.id
_entity.type
_entity.pdbx_description
1 polymer ?
#
loop_
_entity_poly.entity_id
_entity_poly.type
_entity_poly.pdbx_seq_one_letter_code
_entity_poly.pdbx_strand_id
1 'polypeptide(L)'
;MERFTADLHIHSRFSRATSKNLTIRALAAWGCLKGLNVLGTGDFTHPEWLAEIEEQLQDNGKGLFTLKAPRGLEAEIPAFDGEIPGRTRFMLQTEISSIYKRGGKVRKVHNLVYMPTLDAVKRFNEKLSQVGNLASDGRPILGLDSRDLIDMVLECHPQAFLVPAHIWTPWFSLFGSKSGFDSIRECFGDYADEIFAMETGLSSDPEMNWTWSELDRIKLISNSDAHSGEKLGREANLFRGEISYEGIYRALRGEGLGHKFLGTVEFFPEEGKYHMDGHRKCGVSMDPHETIARDGICPVCGKPVTVGVYNRILELADREEPVQPAGAPNFVSMIPLKEILSEVVGVGPGSKKVNELYMQLLSKFGNELDILQRVPAEDLNKFCCHLGEGLSRMRDGQVIRKAGYDGEYGVITVFSEKERAQIKNGATLISVPHLEAHPDVGQTAAPCPTLTRCKPDTTPLKYNPAQQQAIDAGPGPILVLAGPGTGKTQTLMGRIARLIDAGAKPKRILALTFTRRAAQEMRDRLKNLRGEDADMPQAGTLHSLCFDYWKHAYSETPIVMPEVGAKKLFAEVNPEFAGKNLDYYWNKYILAREQLTGLPEDLAEAHINYGNQKNHWDLVDYTDLLEFMLEQCDAPTFRMPYTHVLVDEVQDLTPLQLAVIKGIASKDGEGLFCIGDPRQSIYGFRGAVEDVQAHLTQTWPAIEQITLTENYRSGQNILDGAGNLFPDAPRLHAQSDIKATLHLFEAPDDLREAAWISDKIKGLIGATSHSVSDFEGSGDLAPGDIVVLVRFKALIPTIEKALKRAGIPVSTPELEGFWQEPRVASILKAAEQFLGMTLSGGEDVIDVPDHILAKGPVGLAAYLNETPPFDQFFWESRHFKELKKEFDRRGGWQGLVNWVSLQTELELVRRMAEKVQIMTLHAAKGLEFEAVFMPACEEGILPFAGMDLLTAKVTLTPGRGQKFYEERRLMYVGMTRAKRNLYISHAAKRLLFGKTLALPQSRYLREIPEKLLTKSTLAAKKVTKEKQLGLLD
;
A
#
# COMPACT_ATOMS: atom_id res chain seq x y z
N MET A 1 -31.62 -33.46 -12.92
CA MET A 1 -30.56 -32.42 -12.96
C MET A 1 -29.23 -33.10 -12.76
N GLU A 2 -28.25 -32.76 -13.60
CA GLU A 2 -26.94 -33.43 -13.60
C GLU A 2 -26.09 -32.98 -12.40
N ARG A 3 -25.19 -33.87 -11.94
CA ARG A 3 -24.12 -33.51 -11.02
C ARG A 3 -22.92 -33.06 -11.83
N PHE A 4 -22.22 -32.03 -11.36
CA PHE A 4 -21.01 -31.56 -12.02
C PHE A 4 -19.98 -31.10 -10.99
N THR A 5 -18.71 -31.15 -11.38
CA THR A 5 -17.57 -30.77 -10.54
C THR A 5 -16.94 -29.49 -11.08
N ALA A 6 -16.56 -28.58 -10.18
CA ALA A 6 -15.93 -27.32 -10.52
C ALA A 6 -14.69 -27.03 -9.69
N ASP A 7 -13.63 -26.55 -10.32
CA ASP A 7 -12.44 -26.03 -9.65
C ASP A 7 -12.34 -24.54 -9.96
N LEU A 8 -12.68 -23.71 -8.98
CA LEU A 8 -12.99 -22.29 -9.15
C LEU A 8 -11.83 -21.37 -8.74
N HIS A 9 -10.66 -21.90 -8.41
CA HIS A 9 -9.47 -21.09 -8.12
C HIS A 9 -8.26 -21.69 -8.83
N ILE A 10 -7.82 -21.01 -9.88
CA ILE A 10 -6.61 -21.36 -10.62
C ILE A 10 -5.82 -20.10 -10.96
N HIS A 11 -4.58 -20.28 -11.39
CA HIS A 11 -3.76 -19.21 -11.93
C HIS A 11 -3.43 -19.39 -13.40
N SER A 12 -3.10 -18.29 -14.07
CA SER A 12 -2.61 -18.28 -15.44
C SER A 12 -1.08 -18.39 -15.50
N ARG A 13 -0.53 -18.53 -16.70
CA ARG A 13 0.93 -18.44 -16.95
C ARG A 13 1.56 -17.07 -16.64
N PHE A 14 0.75 -16.04 -16.38
CA PHE A 14 1.20 -14.69 -16.03
C PHE A 14 1.32 -14.47 -14.51
N SER A 15 0.77 -15.37 -13.70
CA SER A 15 1.07 -15.43 -12.27
C SER A 15 2.47 -15.99 -12.01
N ARG A 16 3.06 -15.60 -10.89
CA ARG A 16 4.37 -16.13 -10.49
C ARG A 16 4.31 -17.60 -10.11
N ALA A 17 5.43 -18.30 -10.34
CA ALA A 17 5.61 -19.72 -10.00
C ALA A 17 4.58 -20.66 -10.67
N THR A 18 3.94 -20.24 -11.76
CA THR A 18 3.10 -21.08 -12.60
C THR A 18 3.86 -21.64 -13.80
N SER A 19 3.34 -22.74 -14.34
CA SER A 19 3.88 -23.34 -15.56
C SER A 19 3.65 -22.42 -16.76
N LYS A 20 4.69 -22.21 -17.57
CA LYS A 20 4.58 -21.48 -18.84
C LYS A 20 3.64 -22.15 -19.84
N ASN A 21 3.41 -23.46 -19.68
CA ASN A 21 2.53 -24.26 -20.54
C ASN A 21 1.06 -24.19 -20.09
N LEU A 22 0.71 -23.38 -19.09
CA LEU A 22 -0.65 -23.23 -18.60
C LEU A 22 -1.46 -22.28 -19.51
N THR A 23 -1.73 -22.74 -20.72
CA THR A 23 -2.58 -22.04 -21.71
C THR A 23 -4.05 -22.40 -21.51
N ILE A 24 -4.98 -21.62 -22.08
CA ILE A 24 -6.43 -21.91 -22.01
C ILE A 24 -6.75 -23.28 -22.60
N ARG A 25 -6.09 -23.66 -23.71
CA ARG A 25 -6.23 -25.00 -24.31
C ARG A 25 -5.72 -26.10 -23.38
N ALA A 26 -4.56 -25.91 -22.77
CA ALA A 26 -4.02 -26.87 -21.81
C ALA A 26 -4.92 -27.01 -20.57
N LEU A 27 -5.49 -25.91 -20.07
CA LEU A 27 -6.48 -25.93 -18.98
C LEU A 27 -7.73 -26.72 -19.38
N ALA A 28 -8.24 -26.52 -20.61
CA ALA A 28 -9.38 -27.29 -21.11
C ALA A 28 -9.07 -28.79 -21.18
N ALA A 29 -7.89 -29.14 -21.72
CA ALA A 29 -7.43 -30.52 -21.86
C ALA A 29 -7.27 -31.22 -20.50
N TRP A 30 -6.54 -30.59 -19.58
CA TRP A 30 -6.36 -31.11 -18.22
C TRP A 30 -7.68 -31.16 -17.45
N GLY A 31 -8.54 -30.14 -17.57
CA GLY A 31 -9.88 -30.17 -16.96
C GLY A 31 -10.66 -31.43 -17.33
N CYS A 32 -10.62 -31.83 -18.60
CA CYS A 32 -11.27 -33.06 -19.06
C CYS A 32 -10.63 -34.33 -18.47
N LEU A 33 -9.30 -34.44 -18.51
CA LEU A 33 -8.59 -35.61 -17.96
C LEU A 33 -8.71 -35.71 -16.43
N LYS A 34 -8.87 -34.59 -15.75
CA LYS A 34 -9.12 -34.55 -14.30
C LYS A 34 -10.58 -34.88 -13.97
N GLY A 35 -11.53 -34.60 -14.87
CA GLY A 35 -12.96 -34.83 -14.64
C GLY A 35 -13.71 -33.59 -14.17
N LEU A 36 -13.16 -32.40 -14.45
CA LEU A 36 -13.72 -31.10 -14.08
C LEU A 36 -14.63 -30.59 -15.19
N ASN A 37 -15.87 -30.24 -14.84
CA ASN A 37 -16.84 -29.72 -15.79
C ASN A 37 -16.75 -28.19 -15.95
N VAL A 38 -16.35 -27.51 -14.88
CA VAL A 38 -16.17 -26.05 -14.84
C VAL A 38 -14.81 -25.73 -14.22
N LEU A 39 -14.07 -24.81 -14.83
CA LEU A 39 -12.83 -24.26 -14.30
C LEU A 39 -12.95 -22.74 -14.14
N GLY A 40 -12.29 -22.17 -13.13
CA GLY A 40 -11.92 -20.76 -13.18
C GLY A 40 -11.04 -20.47 -14.40
N THR A 41 -11.02 -19.24 -14.89
CA THR A 41 -10.03 -18.83 -15.91
C THR A 41 -8.66 -18.49 -15.31
N GLY A 42 -8.63 -18.09 -14.04
CA GLY A 42 -7.50 -17.43 -13.41
C GLY A 42 -7.24 -16.03 -13.98
N ASP A 43 -6.69 -15.15 -13.14
CA ASP A 43 -5.98 -13.91 -13.50
C ASP A 43 -6.59 -13.03 -14.61
N PHE A 44 -7.92 -12.93 -14.75
CA PHE A 44 -8.53 -12.11 -15.83
C PHE A 44 -8.17 -10.62 -15.75
N THR A 45 -7.57 -10.15 -14.65
CA THR A 45 -7.08 -8.79 -14.50
C THR A 45 -5.86 -8.50 -15.35
N HIS A 46 -5.09 -9.54 -15.71
CA HIS A 46 -3.88 -9.37 -16.51
C HIS A 46 -4.23 -9.07 -17.97
N PRO A 47 -3.80 -7.93 -18.56
CA PRO A 47 -4.25 -7.51 -19.89
C PRO A 47 -3.94 -8.50 -21.01
N GLU A 48 -2.75 -9.12 -21.00
CA GLU A 48 -2.37 -10.12 -22.01
C GLU A 48 -3.17 -11.42 -21.85
N TRP A 49 -3.53 -11.79 -20.61
CA TRP A 49 -4.34 -12.98 -20.37
C TRP A 49 -5.79 -12.77 -20.76
N LEU A 50 -6.32 -11.58 -20.46
CA LEU A 50 -7.66 -11.19 -20.90
C LEU A 50 -7.78 -11.22 -22.42
N ALA A 51 -6.77 -10.75 -23.15
CA ALA A 51 -6.75 -10.84 -24.60
C ALA A 51 -6.78 -12.31 -25.08
N GLU A 52 -6.04 -13.22 -24.43
CA GLU A 52 -6.11 -14.66 -24.74
C GLU A 52 -7.49 -15.26 -24.44
N ILE A 53 -8.12 -14.85 -23.33
CA ILE A 53 -9.49 -15.24 -22.98
C ILE A 53 -10.46 -14.82 -24.08
N GLU A 54 -10.41 -13.56 -24.53
CA GLU A 54 -11.28 -13.05 -25.59
C GLU A 54 -11.02 -13.72 -26.94
N GLU A 55 -9.76 -14.04 -27.24
CA GLU A 55 -9.38 -14.71 -28.48
C GLU A 55 -9.87 -16.16 -28.51
N GLN A 56 -9.67 -16.92 -27.43
CA GLN A 56 -9.84 -18.37 -27.43
C GLN A 56 -11.19 -18.85 -26.87
N LEU A 57 -11.87 -18.04 -26.04
CA LEU A 57 -13.13 -18.40 -25.40
C LEU A 57 -14.33 -17.66 -26.01
N GLN A 58 -15.49 -18.32 -26.01
CA GLN A 58 -16.77 -17.74 -26.39
C GLN A 58 -17.82 -18.03 -25.31
N ASP A 59 -18.71 -17.06 -25.08
CA ASP A 59 -19.84 -17.22 -24.16
C ASP A 59 -20.79 -18.32 -24.68
N ASN A 60 -21.25 -19.19 -23.80
CA ASN A 60 -22.19 -20.25 -24.13
C ASN A 60 -23.66 -19.85 -23.94
N GLY A 61 -23.94 -18.58 -23.61
CA GLY A 61 -25.27 -18.02 -23.38
C GLY A 61 -25.81 -18.26 -21.96
N LYS A 62 -25.00 -18.84 -21.06
CA LYS A 62 -25.35 -19.14 -19.66
C LYS A 62 -24.35 -18.54 -18.66
N GLY A 63 -23.58 -17.53 -19.08
CA GLY A 63 -22.55 -16.87 -18.29
C GLY A 63 -21.27 -17.71 -18.06
N LEU A 64 -21.16 -18.86 -18.71
CA LEU A 64 -19.94 -19.66 -18.74
C LEU A 64 -19.36 -19.65 -20.16
N PHE A 65 -18.06 -19.86 -20.25
CA PHE A 65 -17.31 -19.76 -21.48
C PHE A 65 -16.87 -21.13 -21.97
N THR A 66 -16.76 -21.30 -23.28
CA THR A 66 -16.30 -22.53 -23.94
C THR A 66 -15.22 -22.23 -24.96
N LEU A 67 -14.39 -23.20 -25.27
CA LEU A 67 -13.30 -23.03 -26.23
C LEU A 67 -13.87 -22.89 -27.65
N LYS A 68 -13.45 -21.86 -28.40
CA LYS A 68 -13.85 -21.66 -29.80
C LYS A 68 -13.39 -22.82 -30.71
N ALA A 69 -12.22 -23.38 -30.42
CA ALA A 69 -11.62 -24.50 -31.15
C ALA A 69 -11.46 -25.74 -30.25
N PRO A 70 -12.52 -26.52 -29.96
CA PRO A 70 -12.52 -27.61 -28.98
C PRO A 70 -11.87 -28.93 -29.44
N ARG A 71 -11.31 -28.98 -30.67
CA ARG A 71 -10.64 -30.16 -31.23
C ARG A 71 -9.11 -30.05 -31.13
N GLY A 72 -8.41 -31.18 -31.21
CA GLY A 72 -6.95 -31.21 -31.20
C GLY A 72 -6.35 -30.87 -29.84
N LEU A 73 -7.02 -31.23 -28.75
CA LEU A 73 -6.55 -30.95 -27.38
C LEU A 73 -5.50 -31.96 -26.91
N GLU A 74 -5.47 -33.15 -27.51
CA GLU A 74 -4.46 -34.18 -27.31
C GLU A 74 -3.03 -33.68 -27.61
N ALA A 75 -2.88 -32.68 -28.50
CA ALA A 75 -1.60 -32.05 -28.77
C ALA A 75 -1.03 -31.28 -27.56
N GLU A 76 -1.87 -30.83 -26.62
CA GLU A 76 -1.44 -30.15 -25.39
C GLU A 76 -0.90 -31.15 -24.36
N ILE A 77 -1.24 -32.44 -24.48
CA ILE A 77 -0.81 -33.52 -23.58
C ILE A 77 -0.32 -34.71 -24.42
N PRO A 78 0.88 -34.62 -25.05
CA PRO A 78 1.35 -35.63 -26.00
C PRO A 78 1.53 -37.05 -25.43
N ALA A 79 1.58 -37.18 -24.10
CA ALA A 79 1.69 -38.46 -23.42
C ALA A 79 0.35 -39.22 -23.31
N PHE A 80 -0.77 -38.56 -23.59
CA PHE A 80 -2.09 -39.17 -23.55
C PHE A 80 -2.45 -39.78 -24.92
N ASP A 81 -2.78 -41.07 -24.93
CA ASP A 81 -3.21 -41.79 -26.12
C ASP A 81 -4.75 -41.88 -26.12
N GLY A 82 -5.39 -40.95 -26.84
CA GLY A 82 -6.84 -40.84 -26.96
C GLY A 82 -7.33 -39.45 -27.38
N GLU A 83 -8.59 -39.36 -27.80
CA GLU A 83 -9.23 -38.07 -28.11
C GLU A 83 -9.66 -37.38 -26.80
N ILE A 84 -9.28 -36.12 -26.62
CA ILE A 84 -9.69 -35.30 -25.47
C ILE A 84 -10.87 -34.42 -25.89
N PRO A 85 -12.10 -34.68 -25.41
CA PRO A 85 -13.25 -33.90 -25.82
C PRO A 85 -13.23 -32.54 -25.12
N GLY A 86 -13.21 -31.41 -25.84
CA GLY A 86 -13.20 -30.05 -25.26
C GLY A 86 -14.52 -29.63 -24.58
N ARG A 87 -14.93 -30.33 -23.51
CA ARG A 87 -16.21 -30.14 -22.79
C ARG A 87 -16.11 -29.24 -21.56
N THR A 88 -14.89 -28.93 -21.11
CA THR A 88 -14.63 -28.04 -19.97
C THR A 88 -15.21 -26.65 -20.25
N ARG A 89 -15.98 -26.13 -19.30
CA ARG A 89 -16.49 -24.75 -19.31
C ARG A 89 -15.64 -23.88 -18.40
N PHE A 90 -15.60 -22.59 -18.67
CA PHE A 90 -14.82 -21.62 -17.92
C PHE A 90 -15.71 -20.58 -17.24
N MET A 91 -15.40 -20.26 -15.99
CA MET A 91 -15.98 -19.16 -15.23
C MET A 91 -14.90 -18.08 -15.08
N LEU A 92 -15.21 -16.82 -15.42
CA LEU A 92 -14.24 -15.74 -15.32
C LEU A 92 -13.90 -15.52 -13.84
N GLN A 93 -12.67 -15.84 -13.47
CA GLN A 93 -12.14 -15.73 -12.11
C GLN A 93 -10.75 -15.06 -12.10
N THR A 94 -10.46 -14.29 -11.05
CA THR A 94 -9.13 -13.74 -10.74
C THR A 94 -8.91 -13.77 -9.22
N GLU A 95 -7.65 -13.81 -8.76
CA GLU A 95 -7.28 -13.58 -7.36
C GLU A 95 -6.64 -12.20 -7.23
N ILE A 96 -6.98 -11.45 -6.19
CA ILE A 96 -6.43 -10.13 -5.87
C ILE A 96 -5.77 -10.18 -4.50
N SER A 97 -4.54 -9.66 -4.39
CA SER A 97 -3.82 -9.55 -3.13
C SER A 97 -3.99 -8.14 -2.55
N SER A 98 -4.84 -8.02 -1.53
CA SER A 98 -5.11 -6.77 -0.82
C SER A 98 -4.17 -6.62 0.38
N ILE A 99 -3.31 -5.59 0.39
CA ILE A 99 -2.36 -5.30 1.48
C ILE A 99 -2.53 -3.86 1.96
N TYR A 100 -3.11 -3.67 3.14
CA TYR A 100 -3.53 -2.36 3.66
C TYR A 100 -3.51 -2.33 5.19
N LYS A 101 -3.61 -1.16 5.83
CA LYS A 101 -3.77 -1.04 7.28
C LYS A 101 -5.22 -0.94 7.69
N ARG A 102 -5.60 -1.71 8.71
CA ARG A 102 -6.88 -1.59 9.39
C ARG A 102 -6.76 -2.02 10.85
N GLY A 103 -7.40 -1.28 11.75
CA GLY A 103 -7.31 -1.55 13.19
C GLY A 103 -5.88 -1.44 13.75
N GLY A 104 -5.03 -0.60 13.16
CA GLY A 104 -3.63 -0.43 13.58
C GLY A 104 -2.68 -1.56 13.18
N LYS A 105 -3.15 -2.57 12.44
CA LYS A 105 -2.34 -3.69 11.92
C LYS A 105 -2.30 -3.69 10.39
N VAL A 106 -1.24 -4.23 9.81
CA VAL A 106 -1.18 -4.52 8.37
C VAL A 106 -1.95 -5.81 8.11
N ARG A 107 -2.96 -5.70 7.24
CA ARG A 107 -3.86 -6.76 6.82
C ARG A 107 -3.46 -7.21 5.43
N LYS A 108 -3.45 -8.52 5.21
CA LYS A 108 -3.13 -9.12 3.92
C LYS A 108 -4.14 -10.21 3.63
N VAL A 109 -5.00 -9.94 2.66
CA VAL A 109 -6.11 -10.84 2.33
C VAL A 109 -6.09 -11.09 0.84
N HIS A 110 -6.14 -12.36 0.48
CA HIS A 110 -6.38 -12.76 -0.90
C HIS A 110 -7.88 -12.93 -1.12
N ASN A 111 -8.37 -12.38 -2.22
CA ASN A 111 -9.79 -12.40 -2.57
C ASN A 111 -9.96 -12.90 -3.99
N LEU A 112 -10.80 -13.92 -4.18
CA LEU A 112 -11.26 -14.37 -5.48
C LEU A 112 -12.42 -13.52 -5.93
N VAL A 113 -12.37 -13.05 -7.16
CA VAL A 113 -13.45 -12.28 -7.79
C VAL A 113 -13.97 -13.04 -8.99
N TYR A 114 -15.30 -13.15 -9.07
CA TYR A 114 -15.99 -13.87 -10.13
C TYR A 114 -16.91 -12.93 -10.90
N MET A 115 -16.83 -12.95 -12.22
CA MET A 115 -17.61 -12.08 -13.10
C MET A 115 -18.41 -12.92 -14.12
N PRO A 116 -19.69 -12.58 -14.39
CA PRO A 116 -20.51 -13.36 -15.32
C PRO A 116 -20.23 -13.04 -16.79
N THR A 117 -19.69 -11.85 -17.10
CA THR A 117 -19.52 -11.37 -18.48
C THR A 117 -18.17 -10.68 -18.67
N LEU A 118 -17.66 -10.70 -19.91
CA LEU A 118 -16.45 -9.98 -20.28
C LEU A 118 -16.59 -8.47 -20.13
N ASP A 119 -17.80 -7.93 -20.32
CA ASP A 119 -18.05 -6.50 -20.10
C ASP A 119 -17.93 -6.12 -18.62
N ALA A 120 -18.39 -6.97 -17.71
CA ALA A 120 -18.18 -6.78 -16.28
C ALA A 120 -16.69 -6.84 -15.91
N VAL A 121 -15.93 -7.80 -16.49
CA VAL A 121 -14.48 -7.87 -16.34
C VAL A 121 -13.79 -6.60 -16.83
N LYS A 122 -14.17 -6.05 -18.00
CA LYS A 122 -13.59 -4.82 -18.54
C LYS A 122 -13.83 -3.63 -17.63
N ARG A 123 -15.07 -3.42 -17.17
CA ARG A 123 -15.41 -2.35 -16.21
C ARG A 123 -14.62 -2.49 -14.92
N PHE A 124 -14.52 -3.72 -14.41
CA PHE A 124 -13.77 -4.00 -13.19
C PHE A 124 -12.27 -3.72 -13.37
N ASN A 125 -11.65 -4.21 -14.45
CA ASN A 125 -10.24 -3.96 -14.75
C ASN A 125 -9.94 -2.47 -14.99
N GLU A 126 -10.86 -1.73 -15.61
CA GLU A 126 -10.74 -0.29 -15.79
C GLU A 126 -10.67 0.44 -14.45
N LYS A 127 -11.59 0.15 -13.52
CA LYS A 127 -11.57 0.69 -12.15
C LYS A 127 -10.31 0.24 -11.38
N LEU A 128 -10.00 -1.05 -11.41
CA LEU A 128 -8.89 -1.65 -10.66
C LEU A 128 -7.51 -1.15 -11.16
N SER A 129 -7.38 -0.85 -12.44
CA SER A 129 -6.14 -0.27 -13.01
C SER A 129 -5.81 1.13 -12.49
N GLN A 130 -6.80 1.82 -11.89
CA GLN A 130 -6.57 3.10 -11.21
C GLN A 130 -5.96 2.93 -9.82
N VAL A 131 -6.19 1.77 -9.19
CA VAL A 131 -5.69 1.44 -7.85
C VAL A 131 -4.22 1.04 -7.93
N GLY A 132 -3.87 0.12 -8.83
CA GLY A 132 -2.53 -0.45 -8.94
C GLY A 132 -2.25 -1.07 -10.32
N ASN A 133 -1.06 -1.67 -10.47
CA ASN A 133 -0.62 -2.22 -11.76
C ASN A 133 -1.10 -3.66 -11.97
N LEU A 134 -2.01 -3.86 -12.93
CA LEU A 134 -2.56 -5.17 -13.29
C LEU A 134 -1.67 -6.00 -14.24
N ALA A 135 -0.68 -5.38 -14.90
CA ALA A 135 0.12 -6.02 -15.95
C ALA A 135 1.43 -6.66 -15.45
N SER A 136 1.70 -6.60 -14.14
CA SER A 136 2.98 -7.05 -13.59
C SER A 136 2.98 -8.49 -13.07
N ASP A 137 1.81 -8.99 -12.71
CA ASP A 137 1.57 -10.30 -12.12
C ASP A 137 0.11 -10.66 -12.38
N GLY A 138 -0.18 -11.94 -12.60
CA GLY A 138 -1.56 -12.44 -12.73
C GLY A 138 -2.40 -12.21 -11.47
N ARG A 139 -1.77 -12.22 -10.29
CA ARG A 139 -2.34 -11.78 -9.02
C ARG A 139 -1.82 -10.37 -8.68
N PRO A 140 -2.56 -9.30 -9.03
CA PRO A 140 -2.12 -7.95 -8.73
C PRO A 140 -2.09 -7.71 -7.21
N ILE A 141 -1.08 -6.95 -6.76
CA ILE A 141 -0.93 -6.50 -5.38
C ILE A 141 -1.46 -5.08 -5.28
N LEU A 142 -2.50 -4.89 -4.49
CA LEU A 142 -3.21 -3.63 -4.36
C LEU A 142 -3.22 -3.18 -2.91
N GLY A 143 -3.00 -1.88 -2.69
CA GLY A 143 -3.18 -1.26 -1.37
C GLY A 143 -4.64 -1.05 -0.98
N LEU A 144 -5.56 -1.84 -1.52
CA LEU A 144 -7.00 -1.61 -1.43
C LEU A 144 -7.60 -2.48 -0.31
N ASP A 145 -8.42 -1.85 0.55
CA ASP A 145 -9.19 -2.55 1.58
C ASP A 145 -10.13 -3.60 0.96
N SER A 146 -10.28 -4.75 1.59
CA SER A 146 -11.17 -5.81 1.11
C SER A 146 -12.65 -5.40 1.13
N ARG A 147 -13.05 -4.50 2.03
CA ARG A 147 -14.39 -3.86 2.03
C ARG A 147 -14.61 -3.03 0.76
N ASP A 148 -13.61 -2.27 0.34
CA ASP A 148 -13.72 -1.42 -0.86
C ASP A 148 -13.61 -2.23 -2.15
N LEU A 149 -12.87 -3.36 -2.09
CA LEU A 149 -12.82 -4.30 -3.19
C LEU A 149 -14.19 -4.93 -3.46
N ILE A 150 -14.92 -5.40 -2.43
CA ILE A 150 -16.26 -5.97 -2.65
C ILE A 150 -17.26 -4.93 -3.16
N ASP A 151 -17.18 -3.69 -2.68
CA ASP A 151 -17.98 -2.55 -3.18
C ASP A 151 -17.80 -2.40 -4.71
N MET A 152 -16.54 -2.36 -5.15
CA MET A 152 -16.18 -2.27 -6.57
C MET A 152 -16.67 -3.48 -7.38
N VAL A 153 -16.64 -4.68 -6.81
CA VAL A 153 -17.13 -5.90 -7.47
C VAL A 153 -18.64 -5.82 -7.69
N LEU A 154 -19.40 -5.45 -6.66
CA LEU A 154 -20.86 -5.38 -6.70
C LEU A 154 -21.36 -4.27 -7.64
N GLU A 155 -20.64 -3.15 -7.72
CA GLU A 155 -20.94 -2.08 -8.69
C GLU A 155 -20.75 -2.51 -10.15
N CYS A 156 -19.87 -3.47 -10.43
CA CYS A 156 -19.60 -3.90 -11.80
C CYS A 156 -20.71 -4.76 -12.40
N HIS A 157 -21.35 -5.58 -11.58
CA HIS A 157 -22.48 -6.43 -11.97
C HIS A 157 -23.24 -6.98 -10.75
N PRO A 158 -24.59 -7.04 -10.76
CA PRO A 158 -25.39 -7.49 -9.60
C PRO A 158 -25.16 -8.96 -9.18
N GLN A 159 -24.73 -9.81 -10.12
CA GLN A 159 -24.36 -11.21 -9.85
C GLN A 159 -22.86 -11.44 -9.69
N ALA A 160 -22.02 -10.40 -9.80
CA ALA A 160 -20.60 -10.55 -9.45
C ALA A 160 -20.46 -10.78 -7.95
N PHE A 161 -19.46 -11.55 -7.55
CA PHE A 161 -19.24 -11.86 -6.15
C PHE A 161 -17.77 -12.07 -5.83
N LEU A 162 -17.47 -11.95 -4.54
CA LEU A 162 -16.13 -12.08 -3.98
C LEU A 162 -16.12 -13.22 -2.96
N VAL A 163 -15.07 -14.03 -3.01
CA VAL A 163 -14.82 -15.13 -2.06
C VAL A 163 -13.44 -14.93 -1.45
N PRO A 164 -13.32 -14.76 -0.12
CA PRO A 164 -12.03 -14.79 0.56
C PRO A 164 -11.30 -16.10 0.29
N ALA A 165 -10.07 -16.00 -0.21
CA ALA A 165 -9.24 -17.13 -0.61
C ALA A 165 -8.48 -17.72 0.59
N HIS A 166 -8.27 -19.05 0.57
CA HIS A 166 -7.47 -19.83 1.55
C HIS A 166 -7.41 -19.21 2.95
N ILE A 167 -8.58 -19.09 3.58
CA ILE A 167 -8.89 -18.18 4.71
C ILE A 167 -8.05 -18.36 5.99
N TRP A 168 -7.20 -19.39 6.09
CA TRP A 168 -6.38 -19.67 7.27
C TRP A 168 -4.88 -19.50 7.10
N THR A 169 -4.36 -19.28 5.88
CA THR A 169 -2.90 -19.21 5.70
C THR A 169 -2.30 -18.08 6.55
N PRO A 170 -1.19 -18.30 7.30
CA PRO A 170 -0.81 -17.36 8.37
C PRO A 170 -0.64 -15.89 7.94
N TRP A 171 -0.15 -15.65 6.73
CA TRP A 171 0.26 -14.33 6.24
C TRP A 171 -0.64 -13.69 5.19
N PHE A 172 -1.52 -14.42 4.50
CA PHE A 172 -2.24 -13.91 3.32
C PHE A 172 -3.68 -14.39 3.29
N SER A 173 -4.38 -14.28 4.41
CA SER A 173 -5.73 -14.80 4.53
C SER A 173 -6.59 -13.98 5.46
N LEU A 174 -7.89 -14.23 5.38
CA LEU A 174 -8.89 -13.54 6.19
C LEU A 174 -8.69 -13.78 7.69
N PHE A 175 -8.36 -14.99 8.12
CA PHE A 175 -8.26 -15.38 9.54
C PHE A 175 -6.85 -15.85 9.96
N GLY A 176 -5.84 -15.67 9.11
CA GLY A 176 -4.47 -16.10 9.37
C GLY A 176 -3.86 -15.51 10.66
N SER A 177 -3.04 -16.31 11.35
CA SER A 177 -2.48 -15.98 12.68
C SER A 177 -1.55 -14.76 12.73
N LYS A 178 -1.05 -14.25 11.59
CA LYS A 178 -0.15 -13.09 11.55
C LYS A 178 -0.82 -11.81 11.08
N SER A 179 -1.69 -11.89 10.06
CA SER A 179 -2.27 -10.70 9.41
C SER A 179 -3.80 -10.71 9.35
N GLY A 180 -4.44 -11.83 9.70
CA GLY A 180 -5.87 -12.03 9.60
C GLY A 180 -6.67 -11.34 10.70
N PHE A 181 -7.95 -11.15 10.42
CA PHE A 181 -8.99 -10.63 11.28
C PHE A 181 -9.52 -11.72 12.23
N ASP A 182 -10.30 -11.30 13.23
CA ASP A 182 -10.96 -12.22 14.16
C ASP A 182 -12.45 -12.40 13.84
N SER A 183 -12.97 -11.71 12.82
CA SER A 183 -14.36 -11.86 12.32
C SER A 183 -14.52 -11.38 10.88
N ILE A 184 -15.57 -11.84 10.20
CA ILE A 184 -15.93 -11.41 8.83
C ILE A 184 -16.27 -9.92 8.82
N ARG A 185 -16.98 -9.45 9.85
CA ARG A 185 -17.44 -8.07 9.97
C ARG A 185 -16.29 -7.09 10.17
N GLU A 186 -15.22 -7.48 10.85
CA GLU A 186 -14.03 -6.62 11.00
C GLU A 186 -13.38 -6.33 9.64
N CYS A 187 -13.37 -7.29 8.72
CA CYS A 187 -12.81 -7.15 7.38
C CYS A 187 -13.75 -6.44 6.40
N PHE A 188 -14.99 -6.93 6.25
CA PHE A 188 -15.91 -6.46 5.21
C PHE A 188 -16.91 -5.39 5.67
N GLY A 189 -16.98 -5.08 6.96
CA GLY A 189 -17.82 -4.01 7.50
C GLY A 189 -19.31 -4.22 7.22
N ASP A 190 -19.90 -3.26 6.51
CA ASP A 190 -21.29 -3.25 6.04
C ASP A 190 -21.57 -4.35 5.00
N TYR A 191 -20.57 -4.79 4.24
CA TYR A 191 -20.69 -5.85 3.24
C TYR A 191 -20.45 -7.27 3.78
N ALA A 192 -20.34 -7.44 5.09
CA ALA A 192 -20.09 -8.76 5.70
C ALA A 192 -21.16 -9.81 5.34
N ASP A 193 -22.40 -9.36 5.15
CA ASP A 193 -23.54 -10.23 4.81
C ASP A 193 -23.57 -10.63 3.32
N GLU A 194 -22.82 -9.92 2.46
CA GLU A 194 -22.62 -10.29 1.05
C GLU A 194 -21.60 -11.42 0.86
N ILE A 195 -20.81 -11.72 1.90
CA ILE A 195 -19.92 -12.88 1.90
C ILE A 195 -20.73 -14.13 2.27
N PHE A 196 -21.04 -14.95 1.25
CA PHE A 196 -21.80 -16.20 1.40
C PHE A 196 -20.96 -17.47 1.17
N ALA A 197 -19.74 -17.34 0.65
CA ALA A 197 -18.82 -18.45 0.43
C ALA A 197 -17.38 -18.05 0.80
N MET A 198 -16.57 -19.04 1.21
CA MET A 198 -15.16 -18.88 1.57
C MET A 198 -14.37 -20.11 1.16
N GLU A 199 -13.13 -19.89 0.68
CA GLU A 199 -12.22 -20.97 0.35
C GLU A 199 -11.36 -21.36 1.55
N THR A 200 -11.43 -22.61 1.98
CA THR A 200 -10.68 -23.13 3.14
C THR A 200 -9.17 -23.20 2.85
N GLY A 201 -8.81 -23.64 1.64
CA GLY A 201 -7.43 -23.85 1.19
C GLY A 201 -6.82 -25.15 1.71
N LEU A 202 -5.66 -25.51 1.14
CA LEU A 202 -5.03 -26.84 1.22
C LEU A 202 -4.54 -27.30 2.62
N SER A 203 -4.81 -26.56 3.69
CA SER A 203 -4.34 -26.87 5.06
C SER A 203 -5.48 -26.97 6.08
N SER A 204 -6.72 -26.87 5.63
CA SER A 204 -7.93 -27.04 6.44
C SER A 204 -9.05 -27.64 5.61
N ASP A 205 -9.91 -28.42 6.24
CA ASP A 205 -11.10 -28.98 5.62
C ASP A 205 -12.39 -28.46 6.30
N PRO A 206 -13.58 -28.78 5.79
CA PRO A 206 -14.84 -28.35 6.39
C PRO A 206 -15.02 -28.81 7.84
N GLU A 207 -14.56 -30.01 8.19
CA GLU A 207 -14.70 -30.56 9.55
C GLU A 207 -13.97 -29.69 10.58
N MET A 208 -12.71 -29.34 10.32
CA MET A 208 -11.95 -28.44 11.19
C MET A 208 -12.68 -27.10 11.41
N ASN A 209 -13.31 -26.58 10.35
CA ASN A 209 -14.02 -25.29 10.38
C ASN A 209 -15.38 -25.34 11.11
N TRP A 210 -15.96 -26.53 11.29
CA TRP A 210 -17.23 -26.69 12.04
C TRP A 210 -17.08 -26.51 13.55
N THR A 211 -15.87 -26.27 14.03
CA THR A 211 -15.58 -25.88 15.41
C THR A 211 -15.94 -24.41 15.70
N TRP A 212 -16.23 -23.60 14.68
CA TRP A 212 -16.52 -22.18 14.82
C TRP A 212 -17.86 -21.77 14.22
N SER A 213 -18.80 -21.33 15.06
CA SER A 213 -20.17 -21.00 14.65
C SER A 213 -20.28 -19.81 13.68
N GLU A 214 -19.30 -18.92 13.61
CA GLU A 214 -19.30 -17.78 12.69
C GLU A 214 -19.31 -18.23 11.21
N LEU A 215 -18.78 -19.42 10.93
CA LEU A 215 -18.73 -20.00 9.59
C LEU A 215 -19.96 -20.83 9.20
N ASP A 216 -20.90 -21.09 10.12
CA ASP A 216 -22.08 -21.93 9.86
C ASP A 216 -22.93 -21.42 8.68
N ARG A 217 -23.01 -20.09 8.53
CA ARG A 217 -23.77 -19.44 7.44
C ARG A 217 -23.05 -19.46 6.09
N ILE A 218 -21.75 -19.79 6.08
CA ILE A 218 -20.88 -19.69 4.92
C ILE A 218 -20.81 -21.03 4.20
N LYS A 219 -20.84 -21.01 2.86
CA LYS A 219 -20.49 -22.18 2.06
C LYS A 219 -18.97 -22.28 1.96
N LEU A 220 -18.41 -23.25 2.68
CA LEU A 220 -17.01 -23.61 2.57
C LEU A 220 -16.79 -24.30 1.21
N ILE A 221 -16.03 -23.64 0.35
CA ILE A 221 -15.63 -24.15 -0.96
C ILE A 221 -14.16 -24.57 -0.91
N SER A 222 -13.77 -25.45 -1.82
CA SER A 222 -12.42 -25.99 -1.89
C SER A 222 -11.95 -26.03 -3.34
N ASN A 223 -10.73 -25.57 -3.61
CA ASN A 223 -10.21 -25.43 -4.97
C ASN A 223 -8.72 -25.66 -5.00
N SER A 224 -8.22 -26.06 -6.17
CA SER A 224 -6.86 -26.56 -6.26
C SER A 224 -5.77 -25.51 -6.07
N ASP A 225 -6.02 -24.20 -6.21
CA ASP A 225 -4.97 -23.19 -6.33
C ASP A 225 -3.88 -23.64 -7.35
N ALA A 226 -4.35 -24.08 -8.53
CA ALA A 226 -3.49 -24.76 -9.48
C ALA A 226 -2.51 -23.81 -10.17
N HIS A 227 -1.23 -24.14 -10.03
CA HIS A 227 -0.11 -23.48 -10.72
C HIS A 227 0.40 -24.30 -11.94
N SER A 228 -0.18 -25.46 -12.20
CA SER A 228 0.07 -26.32 -13.36
C SER A 228 -1.15 -27.20 -13.64
N GLY A 229 -1.30 -27.65 -14.89
CA GLY A 229 -2.44 -28.49 -15.28
C GLY A 229 -2.53 -29.82 -14.50
N GLU A 230 -1.38 -30.38 -14.11
CA GLU A 230 -1.32 -31.61 -13.31
C GLU A 230 -1.88 -31.44 -11.88
N LYS A 231 -1.90 -30.21 -11.36
CA LYS A 231 -2.39 -29.92 -10.00
C LYS A 231 -3.88 -29.61 -9.95
N LEU A 232 -4.55 -29.46 -11.10
CA LEU A 232 -5.99 -29.23 -11.17
C LEU A 232 -6.76 -30.38 -10.52
N GLY A 233 -7.86 -30.05 -9.84
CA GLY A 233 -8.79 -31.04 -9.28
C GLY A 233 -8.28 -31.85 -8.09
N ARG A 234 -7.13 -31.47 -7.50
CA ARG A 234 -6.71 -31.99 -6.17
C ARG A 234 -7.68 -31.56 -5.06
N GLU A 235 -8.32 -30.42 -5.28
CA GLU A 235 -9.49 -29.93 -4.55
C GLU A 235 -10.52 -29.45 -5.56
N ALA A 236 -11.81 -29.64 -5.25
CA ALA A 236 -12.89 -29.25 -6.15
C ALA A 236 -14.23 -29.13 -5.42
N ASN A 237 -15.20 -28.55 -6.11
CA ASN A 237 -16.56 -28.30 -5.62
C ASN A 237 -17.57 -29.17 -6.38
N LEU A 238 -18.52 -29.74 -5.65
CA LEU A 238 -19.57 -30.62 -6.18
C LEU A 238 -20.91 -29.89 -6.22
N PHE A 239 -21.53 -29.86 -7.39
CA PHE A 239 -22.81 -29.19 -7.61
C PHE A 239 -23.85 -30.14 -8.21
N ARG A 240 -25.13 -29.79 -8.05
CA ARG A 240 -26.26 -30.37 -8.77
C ARG A 240 -27.12 -29.26 -9.33
N GLY A 241 -27.47 -29.34 -10.60
CA GLY A 241 -28.30 -28.32 -11.26
C GLY A 241 -27.99 -28.20 -12.74
N GLU A 242 -28.38 -27.08 -13.32
CA GLU A 242 -27.86 -26.67 -14.62
C GLU A 242 -26.43 -26.11 -14.48
N ILE A 243 -25.57 -26.44 -15.45
CA ILE A 243 -24.19 -25.95 -15.53
C ILE A 243 -24.19 -24.56 -16.14
N SER A 244 -24.43 -23.55 -15.31
CA SER A 244 -24.45 -22.12 -15.65
C SER A 244 -23.78 -21.30 -14.54
N TYR A 245 -23.37 -20.06 -14.85
CA TYR A 245 -22.84 -19.12 -13.85
C TYR A 245 -23.87 -18.86 -12.75
N GLU A 246 -25.10 -18.54 -13.17
CA GLU A 246 -26.22 -18.29 -12.25
C GLU A 246 -26.53 -19.52 -11.39
N GLY A 247 -26.42 -20.73 -11.96
CA GLY A 247 -26.63 -21.96 -11.22
C GLY A 247 -25.61 -22.17 -10.09
N ILE A 248 -24.34 -21.86 -10.34
CA ILE A 248 -23.28 -21.90 -9.33
C ILE A 248 -23.49 -20.79 -8.29
N TYR A 249 -23.74 -19.56 -8.74
CA TYR A 249 -24.01 -18.40 -7.88
C TYR A 249 -25.16 -18.68 -6.89
N ARG A 250 -26.31 -19.15 -7.40
CA ARG A 250 -27.48 -19.49 -6.58
C ARG A 250 -27.21 -20.67 -5.65
N ALA A 251 -26.50 -21.70 -6.12
CA ALA A 251 -26.13 -22.85 -5.30
C ALA A 251 -25.26 -22.46 -4.09
N LEU A 252 -24.32 -21.53 -4.28
CA LEU A 252 -23.46 -21.02 -3.20
C LEU A 252 -24.21 -20.08 -2.26
N ARG A 253 -25.17 -19.28 -2.73
CA ARG A 253 -26.07 -18.49 -1.86
C ARG A 253 -27.11 -19.35 -1.12
N GLY A 254 -27.27 -20.62 -1.50
CA GLY A 254 -28.35 -21.47 -0.99
C GLY A 254 -29.73 -21.08 -1.51
N GLU A 255 -29.79 -20.37 -2.64
CA GLU A 255 -31.01 -19.88 -3.27
C GLU A 255 -31.46 -20.79 -4.43
N GLY A 256 -32.78 -20.89 -4.65
CA GLY A 256 -33.36 -21.59 -5.80
C GLY A 256 -33.68 -23.08 -5.57
N LEU A 257 -34.78 -23.54 -6.19
CA LEU A 257 -35.33 -24.89 -5.97
C LEU A 257 -34.58 -26.02 -6.71
N GLY A 258 -33.70 -25.68 -7.66
CA GLY A 258 -33.03 -26.65 -8.54
C GLY A 258 -31.51 -26.74 -8.40
N HIS A 259 -30.83 -25.72 -7.87
CA HIS A 259 -29.37 -25.70 -7.79
C HIS A 259 -28.93 -25.97 -6.36
N LYS A 260 -28.03 -26.94 -6.17
CA LYS A 260 -27.53 -27.31 -4.85
C LYS A 260 -26.02 -27.46 -4.86
N PHE A 261 -25.37 -26.85 -3.89
CA PHE A 261 -23.99 -27.17 -3.52
C PHE A 261 -24.02 -28.46 -2.70
N LEU A 262 -23.37 -29.51 -3.20
CA LEU A 262 -23.40 -30.85 -2.61
C LEU A 262 -22.26 -31.11 -1.64
N GLY A 263 -21.16 -30.36 -1.77
CA GLY A 263 -19.94 -30.63 -1.03
C GLY A 263 -18.67 -30.28 -1.76
N THR A 264 -17.58 -30.67 -1.13
CA THR A 264 -16.22 -30.48 -1.63
C THR A 264 -15.50 -31.81 -1.76
N VAL A 265 -14.53 -31.81 -2.65
CA VAL A 265 -13.46 -32.78 -2.75
C VAL A 265 -12.25 -32.10 -2.13
N GLU A 266 -11.74 -32.67 -1.04
CA GLU A 266 -10.68 -32.09 -0.24
C GLU A 266 -9.37 -32.83 -0.45
N PHE A 267 -8.29 -32.07 -0.34
CA PHE A 267 -6.98 -32.61 -0.03
C PHE A 267 -6.94 -32.95 1.47
N PHE A 268 -6.15 -33.93 1.89
CA PHE A 268 -5.97 -34.14 3.32
C PHE A 268 -5.27 -32.92 3.94
N PRO A 269 -5.86 -32.25 4.94
CA PRO A 269 -5.32 -30.99 5.43
C PRO A 269 -3.92 -31.15 6.04
N GLU A 270 -3.58 -32.35 6.54
CA GLU A 270 -2.26 -32.66 7.07
C GLU A 270 -1.15 -32.63 6.01
N GLU A 271 -1.44 -32.84 4.72
CA GLU A 271 -0.45 -32.60 3.67
C GLU A 271 -0.15 -31.11 3.49
N GLY A 272 -1.03 -30.23 3.97
CA GLY A 272 -0.85 -28.79 3.97
C GLY A 272 0.46 -28.33 4.63
N LYS A 273 1.10 -27.32 4.03
CA LYS A 273 2.40 -26.77 4.47
C LYS A 273 2.43 -26.20 5.89
N TYR A 274 1.28 -25.77 6.36
CA TYR A 274 1.12 -25.01 7.60
C TYR A 274 0.04 -25.63 8.48
N HIS A 275 -0.20 -26.94 8.36
CA HIS A 275 -1.25 -27.60 9.13
C HIS A 275 -0.96 -27.53 10.63
N MET A 276 0.21 -28.06 11.05
CA MET A 276 0.66 -28.05 12.45
C MET A 276 1.58 -26.88 12.77
N ASP A 277 1.72 -26.59 14.07
CA ASP A 277 2.72 -25.68 14.57
C ASP A 277 4.11 -26.28 14.39
N GLY A 278 5.11 -25.46 14.06
CA GLY A 278 6.45 -26.01 13.99
C GLY A 278 7.58 -25.05 13.70
N HIS A 279 8.78 -25.62 13.71
CA HIS A 279 10.03 -24.93 13.43
C HIS A 279 10.92 -25.81 12.54
N ARG A 280 10.81 -25.57 11.22
CA ARG A 280 11.42 -26.38 10.15
C ARG A 280 12.90 -26.63 10.37
N LYS A 281 13.64 -25.58 10.72
CA LYS A 281 15.10 -25.67 10.91
C LYS A 281 15.53 -26.62 12.03
N CYS A 282 14.62 -26.94 12.96
CA CYS A 282 14.87 -27.89 14.04
C CYS A 282 14.15 -29.23 13.83
N GLY A 283 13.37 -29.39 12.76
CA GLY A 283 12.56 -30.59 12.53
C GLY A 283 11.44 -30.80 13.57
N VAL A 284 10.98 -29.73 14.23
CA VAL A 284 9.97 -29.82 15.30
C VAL A 284 8.59 -29.51 14.72
N SER A 285 7.66 -30.44 14.90
CA SER A 285 6.22 -30.29 14.68
C SER A 285 5.51 -30.56 16.01
N MET A 286 4.60 -29.68 16.42
CA MET A 286 3.91 -29.75 17.71
C MET A 286 2.41 -29.62 17.54
N ASP A 287 1.69 -30.32 18.41
CA ASP A 287 0.25 -30.15 18.56
C ASP A 287 -0.09 -28.76 19.15
N PRO A 288 -1.19 -28.11 18.75
CA PRO A 288 -1.58 -26.81 19.31
C PRO A 288 -1.60 -26.77 20.84
N HIS A 289 -2.09 -27.83 21.50
CA HIS A 289 -2.10 -27.89 22.97
C HIS A 289 -0.68 -27.93 23.55
N GLU A 290 0.24 -28.64 22.88
CA GLU A 290 1.65 -28.69 23.26
C GLU A 290 2.36 -27.35 23.03
N THR A 291 2.03 -26.65 21.93
CA THR A 291 2.54 -25.30 21.66
C THR A 291 2.09 -24.31 22.72
N ILE A 292 0.79 -24.33 23.10
CA ILE A 292 0.23 -23.47 24.15
C ILE A 292 0.90 -23.77 25.49
N ALA A 293 1.07 -25.05 25.85
CA ALA A 293 1.73 -25.46 27.09
C ALA A 293 3.21 -25.04 27.18
N ARG A 294 3.82 -24.66 26.06
CA ARG A 294 5.22 -24.21 25.96
C ARG A 294 5.36 -22.75 25.56
N ASP A 295 4.30 -21.95 25.72
CA ASP A 295 4.28 -20.52 25.40
C ASP A 295 4.73 -20.22 23.94
N GLY A 296 4.48 -21.16 23.01
CA GLY A 296 4.85 -21.00 21.60
C GLY A 296 6.35 -21.14 21.30
N ILE A 297 7.14 -21.75 22.18
CA ILE A 297 8.60 -21.82 22.06
C ILE A 297 9.08 -23.21 21.58
N CYS A 298 10.02 -23.22 20.63
CA CYS A 298 10.67 -24.43 20.15
C CYS A 298 11.55 -25.07 21.23
N PRO A 299 11.38 -26.37 21.54
CA PRO A 299 12.13 -27.07 22.59
C PRO A 299 13.61 -27.27 22.25
N VAL A 300 14.00 -27.14 20.98
CA VAL A 300 15.39 -27.37 20.53
C VAL A 300 16.22 -26.09 20.57
N CYS A 301 15.67 -24.96 20.11
CA CYS A 301 16.43 -23.73 19.90
C CYS A 301 15.95 -22.53 20.71
N GLY A 302 14.84 -22.65 21.44
CA GLY A 302 14.27 -21.57 22.25
C GLY A 302 13.67 -20.41 21.45
N LYS A 303 13.51 -20.54 20.13
CA LYS A 303 12.87 -19.53 19.27
C LYS A 303 11.36 -19.79 19.15
N PRO A 304 10.54 -18.76 18.86
CA PRO A 304 9.12 -18.96 18.59
C PRO A 304 8.88 -19.92 17.43
N VAL A 305 7.86 -20.76 17.54
CA VAL A 305 7.40 -21.61 16.43
C VAL A 305 6.45 -20.86 15.51
N THR A 306 6.38 -21.30 14.26
CA THR A 306 5.35 -20.84 13.31
C THR A 306 4.03 -21.48 13.72
N VAL A 307 3.04 -20.66 14.08
CA VAL A 307 1.68 -21.11 14.41
C VAL A 307 0.97 -21.55 13.13
N GLY A 308 0.56 -22.82 13.11
CA GLY A 308 -0.16 -23.47 12.03
C GLY A 308 -1.64 -23.12 11.98
N VAL A 309 -2.29 -23.61 10.93
CA VAL A 309 -3.71 -23.42 10.64
C VAL A 309 -4.56 -24.06 11.72
N TYR A 310 -4.21 -25.26 12.18
CA TYR A 310 -5.02 -25.96 13.18
C TYR A 310 -5.08 -25.21 14.51
N ASN A 311 -3.94 -24.68 14.98
CA ASN A 311 -3.90 -23.84 16.19
C ASN A 311 -4.76 -22.58 16.03
N ARG A 312 -4.65 -21.88 14.88
CA ARG A 312 -5.42 -20.66 14.64
C ARG A 312 -6.93 -20.91 14.57
N ILE A 313 -7.37 -22.05 14.04
CA ILE A 313 -8.78 -22.46 14.05
C ILE A 313 -9.24 -22.65 15.50
N LEU A 314 -8.48 -23.40 16.31
CA LEU A 314 -8.81 -23.63 17.73
C LEU A 314 -8.81 -22.34 18.56
N GLU A 315 -8.00 -21.35 18.21
CA GLU A 315 -7.99 -20.04 18.86
C GLU A 315 -9.32 -19.27 18.66
N LEU A 316 -9.94 -19.40 17.48
CA LEU A 316 -11.21 -18.75 17.14
C LEU A 316 -12.43 -19.63 17.43
N ALA A 317 -12.23 -20.94 17.59
CA ALA A 317 -13.30 -21.91 17.83
C ALA A 317 -14.11 -21.57 19.09
N ASP A 318 -15.42 -21.75 18.98
CA ASP A 318 -16.38 -21.62 20.09
C ASP A 318 -17.01 -22.97 20.47
N ARG A 319 -16.59 -24.06 19.83
CA ARG A 319 -16.98 -25.45 20.10
C ARG A 319 -15.74 -26.29 20.37
N GLU A 320 -15.84 -27.20 21.33
CA GLU A 320 -14.75 -28.13 21.68
C GLU A 320 -14.55 -29.21 20.61
N GLU A 321 -15.61 -29.61 19.92
CA GLU A 321 -15.60 -30.62 18.87
C GLU A 321 -16.30 -30.10 17.60
N PRO A 322 -15.92 -30.58 16.41
CA PRO A 322 -16.55 -30.18 15.16
C PRO A 322 -18.00 -30.67 15.09
N VAL A 323 -18.94 -29.73 14.92
CA VAL A 323 -20.37 -30.05 14.80
C VAL A 323 -20.87 -29.60 13.44
N GLN A 324 -21.15 -30.55 12.53
CA GLN A 324 -21.64 -30.25 11.19
C GLN A 324 -22.95 -29.43 11.25
N PRO A 325 -22.99 -28.20 10.70
CA PRO A 325 -24.18 -27.37 10.74
C PRO A 325 -25.35 -27.99 9.98
N ALA A 326 -26.58 -27.71 10.42
CA ALA A 326 -27.79 -28.25 9.79
C ALA A 326 -27.89 -27.80 8.31
N GLY A 327 -27.86 -28.77 7.38
CA GLY A 327 -27.90 -28.49 5.94
C GLY A 327 -26.56 -28.07 5.32
N ALA A 328 -25.46 -28.14 6.09
CA ALA A 328 -24.12 -28.08 5.52
C ALA A 328 -23.87 -29.29 4.62
N PRO A 329 -23.20 -29.10 3.48
CA PRO A 329 -22.87 -30.21 2.60
C PRO A 329 -21.74 -31.09 3.18
N ASN A 330 -21.61 -32.31 2.66
CA ASN A 330 -20.53 -33.24 3.04
C ASN A 330 -19.25 -32.95 2.26
N PHE A 331 -18.14 -33.56 2.66
CA PHE A 331 -16.89 -33.52 1.92
C PHE A 331 -16.29 -34.93 1.77
N VAL A 332 -15.33 -35.08 0.87
CA VAL A 332 -14.54 -36.32 0.70
C VAL A 332 -13.07 -35.97 0.55
N SER A 333 -12.20 -36.58 1.34
CA SER A 333 -10.75 -36.38 1.24
C SER A 333 -10.13 -37.37 0.27
N MET A 334 -9.19 -36.92 -0.56
CA MET A 334 -8.52 -37.78 -1.55
C MET A 334 -7.02 -37.51 -1.65
N ILE A 335 -6.32 -38.55 -2.09
CA ILE A 335 -4.90 -38.49 -2.48
C ILE A 335 -4.84 -38.46 -4.02
N PRO A 336 -4.05 -37.56 -4.63
CA PRO A 336 -3.87 -37.54 -6.08
C PRO A 336 -3.43 -38.89 -6.64
N LEU A 337 -3.95 -39.30 -7.79
CA LEU A 337 -3.74 -40.66 -8.32
C LEU A 337 -2.25 -40.98 -8.54
N LYS A 338 -1.46 -39.97 -8.95
CA LYS A 338 0.00 -40.14 -9.13
C LYS A 338 0.72 -40.47 -7.83
N GLU A 339 0.27 -39.96 -6.69
CA GLU A 339 0.88 -40.26 -5.39
C GLU A 339 0.62 -41.72 -4.99
N ILE A 340 -0.62 -42.20 -5.16
CA ILE A 340 -0.96 -43.62 -4.92
C ILE A 340 -0.18 -44.54 -5.87
N LEU A 341 -0.08 -44.18 -7.16
CA LEU A 341 0.72 -44.93 -8.13
C LEU A 341 2.21 -44.94 -7.76
N SER A 342 2.72 -43.84 -7.21
CA SER A 342 4.10 -43.74 -6.76
C SER A 342 4.41 -44.74 -5.65
N GLU A 343 3.47 -44.93 -4.71
CA GLU A 343 3.60 -45.90 -3.62
C GLU A 343 3.57 -47.34 -4.13
N VAL A 344 2.64 -47.64 -5.05
CA VAL A 344 2.50 -48.98 -5.65
C VAL A 344 3.74 -49.37 -6.46
N VAL A 345 4.32 -48.42 -7.20
CA VAL A 345 5.47 -48.69 -8.07
C VAL A 345 6.80 -48.59 -7.32
N GLY A 346 6.84 -47.87 -6.19
CA GLY A 346 8.04 -47.64 -5.37
C GLY A 346 9.03 -46.64 -5.98
N VAL A 347 8.53 -45.66 -6.74
CA VAL A 347 9.32 -44.57 -7.37
C VAL A 347 8.56 -43.25 -7.21
N GLY A 348 9.23 -42.11 -7.33
CA GLY A 348 8.58 -40.81 -7.15
C GLY A 348 7.43 -40.52 -8.14
N PRO A 349 6.44 -39.68 -7.75
CA PRO A 349 5.23 -39.39 -8.52
C PRO A 349 5.51 -38.71 -9.87
N GLY A 350 6.61 -37.97 -9.98
CA GLY A 350 7.07 -37.34 -11.23
C GLY A 350 7.83 -38.26 -12.19
N SER A 351 8.00 -39.54 -11.86
CA SER A 351 8.78 -40.47 -12.69
C SER A 351 8.09 -40.80 -14.02
N LYS A 352 8.88 -41.10 -15.05
CA LYS A 352 8.35 -41.52 -16.36
C LYS A 352 7.42 -42.73 -16.25
N LYS A 353 7.78 -43.71 -15.40
CA LYS A 353 7.00 -44.94 -15.17
C LYS A 353 5.62 -44.64 -14.55
N VAL A 354 5.55 -43.75 -13.56
CA VAL A 354 4.26 -43.34 -12.96
C VAL A 354 3.42 -42.58 -13.99
N ASN A 355 4.03 -41.68 -14.77
CA ASN A 355 3.32 -40.95 -15.83
C ASN A 355 2.76 -41.88 -16.92
N GLU A 356 3.50 -42.89 -17.36
CA GLU A 356 3.03 -43.87 -18.34
C GLU A 356 1.81 -44.65 -17.81
N LEU A 357 1.86 -45.13 -16.56
CA LEU A 357 0.75 -45.83 -15.92
C LEU A 357 -0.47 -44.92 -15.70
N TYR A 358 -0.24 -43.69 -15.27
CA TYR A 358 -1.28 -42.69 -15.09
C TYR A 358 -2.04 -42.42 -16.40
N MET A 359 -1.33 -42.22 -17.51
CA MET A 359 -1.96 -42.00 -18.82
C MET A 359 -2.72 -43.24 -19.32
N GLN A 360 -2.19 -44.45 -19.08
CA GLN A 360 -2.90 -45.70 -19.42
C GLN A 360 -4.21 -45.84 -18.64
N LEU A 361 -4.22 -45.49 -17.36
CA LEU A 361 -5.42 -45.52 -16.53
C LEU A 361 -6.48 -44.53 -17.01
N LEU A 362 -6.07 -43.30 -17.36
CA LEU A 362 -6.98 -42.32 -17.95
C LEU A 362 -7.54 -42.81 -19.28
N SER A 363 -6.71 -43.36 -20.18
CA SER A 363 -7.18 -43.88 -21.48
C SER A 363 -8.19 -45.02 -21.29
N LYS A 364 -8.02 -45.87 -20.27
CA LYS A 364 -8.89 -47.02 -20.00
C LYS A 364 -10.17 -46.69 -19.22
N PHE A 365 -10.07 -45.84 -18.20
CA PHE A 365 -11.15 -45.59 -17.24
C PHE A 365 -11.72 -44.17 -17.30
N GLY A 366 -11.20 -43.32 -18.19
CA GLY A 366 -11.69 -41.97 -18.44
C GLY A 366 -10.88 -40.90 -17.72
N ASN A 367 -11.43 -40.36 -16.63
CA ASN A 367 -10.84 -39.23 -15.91
C ASN A 367 -10.41 -39.60 -14.49
N GLU A 368 -9.51 -38.79 -13.93
CA GLU A 368 -8.91 -39.05 -12.61
C GLU A 368 -9.95 -39.08 -11.48
N LEU A 369 -10.87 -38.11 -11.42
CA LEU A 369 -11.88 -38.07 -10.35
C LEU A 369 -12.80 -39.28 -10.37
N ASP A 370 -13.20 -39.77 -11.55
CA ASP A 370 -13.98 -41.00 -11.66
C ASP A 370 -13.17 -42.23 -11.22
N ILE A 371 -11.88 -42.32 -11.56
CA ILE A 371 -10.99 -43.40 -11.08
C ILE A 371 -10.90 -43.37 -9.54
N LEU A 372 -10.69 -42.19 -8.97
CA LEU A 372 -10.54 -42.02 -7.52
C LEU A 372 -11.84 -42.32 -6.77
N GLN A 373 -13.00 -41.95 -7.30
CA GLN A 373 -14.27 -41.98 -6.53
C GLN A 373 -15.29 -43.03 -6.98
N ARG A 374 -15.37 -43.35 -8.28
CA ARG A 374 -16.52 -44.05 -8.86
C ARG A 374 -16.19 -45.42 -9.46
N VAL A 375 -14.99 -45.61 -9.99
CA VAL A 375 -14.60 -46.89 -10.59
C VAL A 375 -14.53 -47.96 -9.48
N PRO A 376 -15.22 -49.11 -9.62
CA PRO A 376 -15.18 -50.19 -8.65
C PRO A 376 -13.76 -50.73 -8.43
N ALA A 377 -13.40 -51.04 -7.18
CA ALA A 377 -12.06 -51.51 -6.82
C ALA A 377 -11.72 -52.83 -7.53
N GLU A 378 -12.72 -53.67 -7.85
CA GLU A 378 -12.55 -54.93 -8.56
C GLU A 378 -12.01 -54.73 -9.98
N ASP A 379 -12.42 -53.67 -10.66
CA ASP A 379 -11.97 -53.36 -12.02
C ASP A 379 -10.56 -52.76 -12.03
N LEU A 380 -10.22 -52.01 -10.99
CA LEU A 380 -8.87 -51.49 -10.77
C LEU A 380 -7.90 -52.62 -10.36
N ASN A 381 -8.36 -53.59 -9.58
CA ASN A 381 -7.59 -54.77 -9.20
C ASN A 381 -7.16 -55.61 -10.40
N LYS A 382 -7.99 -55.68 -11.45
CA LYS A 382 -7.64 -56.35 -12.72
C LYS A 382 -6.52 -55.64 -13.47
N PHE A 383 -6.32 -54.34 -13.23
CA PHE A 383 -5.21 -53.58 -13.80
C PHE A 383 -3.97 -53.68 -12.88
N CYS A 384 -4.16 -53.41 -11.59
CA CYS A 384 -3.15 -53.54 -10.55
C CYS A 384 -3.83 -53.79 -9.19
N CYS A 385 -3.63 -54.97 -8.60
CA CYS A 385 -4.28 -55.35 -7.34
C CYS A 385 -3.92 -54.42 -6.15
N HIS A 386 -2.70 -53.87 -6.13
CA HIS A 386 -2.29 -52.91 -5.11
C HIS A 386 -2.92 -51.53 -5.31
N LEU A 387 -3.25 -51.14 -6.54
CA LEU A 387 -3.93 -49.87 -6.81
C LEU A 387 -5.38 -49.90 -6.32
N GLY A 388 -6.11 -50.99 -6.57
CA GLY A 388 -7.49 -51.10 -6.09
C GLY A 388 -7.58 -51.20 -4.57
N GLU A 389 -6.64 -51.89 -3.91
CA GLU A 389 -6.51 -51.89 -2.44
C GLU A 389 -6.20 -50.49 -1.90
N GLY A 390 -5.20 -49.80 -2.46
CA GLY A 390 -4.82 -48.44 -2.02
C GLY A 390 -5.98 -47.45 -2.15
N LEU A 391 -6.75 -47.54 -3.23
CA LEU A 391 -7.94 -46.71 -3.44
C LEU A 391 -9.10 -47.09 -2.50
N SER A 392 -9.28 -48.37 -2.17
CA SER A 392 -10.28 -48.78 -1.16
C SER A 392 -9.93 -48.17 0.20
N ARG A 393 -8.68 -48.32 0.64
CA ARG A 393 -8.19 -47.73 1.91
C ARG A 393 -8.39 -46.22 1.94
N MET A 394 -8.04 -45.52 0.86
CA MET A 394 -8.25 -44.07 0.76
C MET A 394 -9.75 -43.71 0.87
N ARG A 395 -10.63 -44.40 0.14
CA ARG A 395 -12.09 -44.16 0.18
C ARG A 395 -12.69 -44.42 1.56
N ASP A 396 -12.12 -45.37 2.31
CA ASP A 396 -12.52 -45.70 3.67
C ASP A 396 -11.82 -44.81 4.73
N GLY A 397 -11.00 -43.85 4.31
CA GLY A 397 -10.25 -42.95 5.21
C GLY A 397 -9.09 -43.61 5.96
N GLN A 398 -8.72 -44.84 5.60
CA GLN A 398 -7.65 -45.63 6.22
C GLN A 398 -6.27 -45.22 5.66
N VAL A 399 -5.82 -44.04 6.05
CA VAL A 399 -4.56 -43.44 5.59
C VAL A 399 -3.60 -43.16 6.74
N ILE A 400 -2.31 -43.27 6.46
CA ILE A 400 -1.24 -42.92 7.39
C ILE A 400 -0.87 -41.46 7.18
N ARG A 401 -0.99 -40.64 8.24
CA ARG A 401 -0.84 -39.19 8.17
C ARG A 401 0.47 -38.74 8.81
N LYS A 402 1.24 -37.94 8.07
CA LYS A 402 2.38 -37.19 8.61
C LYS A 402 2.17 -35.72 8.27
N ALA A 403 1.82 -34.92 9.27
CA ALA A 403 1.45 -33.53 9.04
C ALA A 403 2.62 -32.64 8.62
N GLY A 404 2.33 -31.69 7.73
CA GLY A 404 3.20 -30.59 7.34
C GLY A 404 3.20 -29.45 8.36
N TYR A 405 4.28 -28.69 8.36
CA TYR A 405 4.50 -27.56 9.28
C TYR A 405 5.56 -26.60 8.71
N ASP A 406 5.48 -25.33 9.10
CA ASP A 406 6.48 -24.28 8.78
C ASP A 406 6.96 -24.26 7.32
N GLY A 407 6.04 -24.44 6.37
CA GLY A 407 6.29 -24.37 4.93
C GLY A 407 6.66 -25.70 4.26
N GLU A 408 6.78 -26.79 5.02
CA GLU A 408 6.99 -28.14 4.51
C GLU A 408 5.66 -28.86 4.33
N TYR A 409 5.44 -29.46 3.15
CA TYR A 409 4.27 -30.31 2.92
C TYR A 409 4.34 -31.55 3.80
N GLY A 410 3.18 -31.96 4.32
CA GLY A 410 3.01 -33.26 4.93
C GLY A 410 3.03 -34.37 3.87
N VAL A 411 2.84 -35.59 4.34
CA VAL A 411 2.79 -36.78 3.50
C VAL A 411 1.64 -37.66 4.01
N ILE A 412 0.63 -37.88 3.17
CA ILE A 412 -0.34 -38.97 3.36
C ILE A 412 0.14 -40.17 2.55
N THR A 413 0.07 -41.36 3.16
CA THR A 413 0.33 -42.63 2.47
C THR A 413 -0.77 -43.64 2.75
N VAL A 414 -1.07 -44.51 1.78
CA VAL A 414 -2.01 -45.63 1.96
C VAL A 414 -1.32 -46.93 2.42
N PHE A 415 0.00 -47.03 2.22
CA PHE A 415 0.79 -48.20 2.61
C PHE A 415 1.92 -47.83 3.58
N SER A 416 2.09 -48.63 4.64
CA SER A 416 3.22 -48.52 5.56
C SER A 416 4.57 -48.76 4.85
N GLU A 417 5.67 -48.33 5.44
CA GLU A 417 7.02 -48.60 4.89
C GLU A 417 7.30 -50.10 4.71
N LYS A 418 6.79 -50.93 5.63
CA LYS A 418 6.92 -52.40 5.55
C LYS A 418 6.12 -52.96 4.38
N GLU A 419 4.87 -52.54 4.21
CA GLU A 419 4.03 -52.96 3.09
C GLU A 419 4.65 -52.51 1.76
N ARG A 420 5.10 -51.26 1.63
CA ARG A 420 5.76 -50.77 0.40
C ARG A 420 7.00 -51.60 0.03
N ALA A 421 7.78 -52.04 1.02
CA ALA A 421 8.90 -52.95 0.78
C ALA A 421 8.44 -54.34 0.31
N GLN A 422 7.33 -54.87 0.83
CA GLN A 422 6.74 -56.14 0.41
C GLN A 422 6.15 -56.06 -1.01
N ILE A 423 5.45 -54.98 -1.34
CA ILE A 423 4.92 -54.71 -2.69
C ILE A 423 6.06 -54.66 -3.71
N LYS A 424 7.15 -53.95 -3.39
CA LYS A 424 8.35 -53.84 -4.23
C LYS A 424 9.00 -55.21 -4.48
N ASN A 425 8.88 -56.15 -3.54
CA ASN A 425 9.38 -57.51 -3.64
C ASN A 425 8.36 -58.50 -4.25
N GLY A 426 7.21 -58.02 -4.76
CA GLY A 426 6.24 -58.83 -5.50
C GLY A 426 5.17 -59.54 -4.66
N ALA A 427 5.00 -59.18 -3.38
CA ALA A 427 3.96 -59.76 -2.53
C ALA A 427 2.58 -59.15 -2.79
N THR A 428 1.54 -59.98 -2.85
CA THR A 428 0.13 -59.54 -2.90
C THR A 428 -0.42 -59.36 -1.49
N LEU A 429 -0.90 -58.16 -1.15
CA LEU A 429 -1.41 -57.79 0.18
C LEU A 429 -2.87 -58.25 0.43
N ILE A 430 -3.29 -59.40 -0.11
CA ILE A 430 -4.67 -59.87 0.06
C ILE A 430 -4.81 -60.68 1.36
N SER A 431 -5.34 -60.04 2.39
CA SER A 431 -6.08 -60.70 3.49
C SER A 431 -6.90 -59.68 4.28
N VAL A 432 -8.19 -59.96 4.49
CA VAL A 432 -9.14 -59.25 5.39
C VAL A 432 -9.72 -60.31 6.35
N PRO A 433 -10.09 -60.06 7.63
CA PRO A 433 -10.24 -58.79 8.36
C PRO A 433 -9.57 -58.68 9.76
N HIS A 434 -9.74 -57.48 10.32
CA HIS A 434 -9.67 -57.00 11.72
C HIS A 434 -8.36 -56.39 12.23
N LEU A 435 -8.37 -55.05 12.33
CA LEU A 435 -7.60 -54.32 13.34
C LEU A 435 -8.54 -54.02 14.52
N GLU A 436 -8.12 -54.47 15.69
CA GLU A 436 -8.73 -54.17 16.98
C GLU A 436 -8.45 -52.71 17.37
N ALA A 437 -9.45 -52.06 17.94
CA ALA A 437 -9.31 -50.78 18.62
C ALA A 437 -8.44 -50.95 19.87
N HIS A 438 -7.44 -50.08 20.03
CA HIS A 438 -6.69 -49.95 21.27
C HIS A 438 -7.18 -48.73 22.08
N PRO A 439 -7.01 -48.81 23.42
CA PRO A 439 -7.95 -48.23 24.35
C PRO A 439 -7.72 -46.74 24.63
N ASP A 440 -8.86 -46.11 24.88
CA ASP A 440 -9.10 -44.86 25.58
C ASP A 440 -8.10 -44.64 26.74
N VAL A 441 -7.24 -43.61 26.60
CA VAL A 441 -6.42 -43.12 27.71
C VAL A 441 -7.10 -41.90 28.31
N GLY A 442 -8.03 -42.20 29.20
CA GLY A 442 -8.11 -41.60 30.53
C GLY A 442 -8.13 -40.08 30.64
N GLN A 443 -9.34 -39.54 30.63
CA GLN A 443 -9.72 -38.29 31.29
C GLN A 443 -9.09 -38.16 32.69
N THR A 444 -8.37 -37.07 32.94
CA THR A 444 -8.43 -36.35 34.23
C THR A 444 -8.37 -34.85 33.96
N ALA A 445 -9.53 -34.26 33.70
CA ALA A 445 -9.69 -32.81 33.65
C ALA A 445 -9.57 -32.24 35.07
N ALA A 446 -8.49 -31.50 35.33
CA ALA A 446 -8.47 -30.55 36.44
C ALA A 446 -9.21 -29.27 35.99
N PRO A 447 -9.99 -28.62 36.86
CA PRO A 447 -10.76 -27.44 36.48
C PRO A 447 -9.81 -26.26 36.20
N CYS A 448 -9.81 -25.78 34.96
CA CYS A 448 -9.06 -24.60 34.53
C CYS A 448 -9.90 -23.33 34.78
N PRO A 449 -9.29 -22.20 35.22
CA PRO A 449 -10.01 -21.03 35.68
C PRO A 449 -10.48 -20.13 34.53
N THR A 450 -11.64 -19.51 34.75
CA THR A 450 -12.29 -18.54 33.86
C THR A 450 -11.39 -17.32 33.61
N LEU A 451 -10.97 -17.10 32.36
CA LEU A 451 -10.26 -15.89 31.95
C LEU A 451 -11.25 -14.77 31.60
N THR A 452 -11.00 -13.60 32.16
CA THR A 452 -11.82 -12.40 32.02
C THR A 452 -11.30 -11.57 30.84
N ARG A 453 -12.21 -11.17 29.94
CA ARG A 453 -11.92 -10.27 28.80
C ARG A 453 -11.32 -8.93 29.28
N CYS A 454 -10.12 -8.58 28.81
CA CYS A 454 -9.58 -7.23 28.95
C CYS A 454 -10.28 -6.28 27.96
N LYS A 455 -10.74 -5.14 28.46
CA LYS A 455 -11.29 -4.03 27.65
C LYS A 455 -10.16 -3.17 27.06
N PRO A 456 -10.40 -2.45 25.96
CA PRO A 456 -9.41 -1.57 25.35
C PRO A 456 -9.03 -0.42 26.29
N ASP A 457 -7.72 -0.24 26.48
CA ASP A 457 -7.12 0.74 27.37
C ASP A 457 -7.14 2.13 26.69
N THR A 458 -7.98 3.04 27.18
CA THR A 458 -7.88 4.47 26.83
C THR A 458 -6.84 5.11 27.75
N THR A 459 -5.57 4.89 27.46
CA THR A 459 -4.47 5.40 28.28
C THR A 459 -4.35 6.93 28.14
N PRO A 460 -4.29 7.71 29.24
CA PRO A 460 -4.03 9.14 29.19
C PRO A 460 -2.66 9.45 28.57
N LEU A 461 -2.58 10.55 27.79
CA LEU A 461 -1.32 11.05 27.20
C LEU A 461 -0.29 11.32 28.30
N LYS A 462 0.81 10.56 28.31
CA LYS A 462 1.90 10.68 29.28
C LYS A 462 3.00 11.59 28.74
N TYR A 463 3.30 12.68 29.45
CA TYR A 463 4.40 13.61 29.12
C TYR A 463 5.66 13.24 29.90
N ASN A 464 6.84 13.43 29.30
CA ASN A 464 8.12 13.27 30.01
C ASN A 464 8.47 14.54 30.83
N PRO A 465 9.47 14.49 31.73
CA PRO A 465 9.81 15.63 32.58
C PRO A 465 10.15 16.92 31.83
N ALA A 466 10.85 16.84 30.69
CA ALA A 466 11.22 18.02 29.89
C ALA A 466 10.02 18.62 29.14
N GLN A 467 9.12 17.77 28.62
CA GLN A 467 7.85 18.20 28.05
C GLN A 467 6.96 18.83 29.12
N GLN A 468 6.89 18.23 30.31
CA GLN A 468 6.13 18.76 31.43
C GLN A 468 6.70 20.11 31.89
N GLN A 469 8.03 20.27 31.94
CA GLN A 469 8.68 21.55 32.20
C GLN A 469 8.28 22.61 31.15
N ALA A 470 8.31 22.27 29.86
CA ALA A 470 7.89 23.18 28.79
C ALA A 470 6.40 23.56 28.90
N ILE A 471 5.55 22.57 29.20
CA ILE A 471 4.12 22.79 29.40
C ILE A 471 3.89 23.68 30.62
N ASP A 472 4.62 23.47 31.71
CA ASP A 472 4.41 24.16 32.99
C ASP A 472 5.13 25.50 33.14
N ALA A 473 5.96 25.85 32.15
CA ALA A 473 6.79 27.05 32.15
C ALA A 473 6.01 28.33 32.51
N GLY A 474 6.70 29.31 33.06
CA GLY A 474 6.10 30.58 33.51
C GLY A 474 5.48 31.41 32.37
N PRO A 475 4.97 32.61 32.69
CA PRO A 475 4.43 33.52 31.69
C PRO A 475 5.49 34.21 30.83
N GLY A 476 6.78 34.16 31.20
CA GLY A 476 7.88 34.72 30.40
C GLY A 476 8.07 34.04 29.03
N PRO A 477 8.88 34.62 28.14
CA PRO A 477 9.11 34.05 26.81
C PRO A 477 9.85 32.72 26.90
N ILE A 478 9.34 31.70 26.20
CA ILE A 478 9.91 30.34 26.17
C ILE A 478 10.34 29.96 24.75
N LEU A 479 11.52 29.37 24.62
CA LEU A 479 11.99 28.69 23.41
C LEU A 479 12.24 27.21 23.71
N VAL A 480 11.46 26.34 23.08
CA VAL A 480 11.62 24.89 23.17
C VAL A 480 12.41 24.37 21.97
N LEU A 481 13.63 23.89 22.23
CA LEU A 481 14.49 23.22 21.25
C LEU A 481 14.12 21.74 21.19
N ALA A 482 13.38 21.36 20.15
CA ALA A 482 12.75 20.06 20.07
C ALA A 482 13.13 19.35 18.77
N GLY A 483 14.03 18.38 18.87
CA GLY A 483 14.49 17.56 17.74
C GLY A 483 13.33 16.82 17.03
N PRO A 484 13.59 16.21 15.86
CA PRO A 484 12.57 15.42 15.16
C PRO A 484 12.05 14.32 16.08
N GLY A 485 10.74 14.05 16.06
CA GLY A 485 10.13 12.98 16.85
C GLY A 485 10.12 13.17 18.37
N THR A 486 10.46 14.36 18.90
CA THR A 486 10.47 14.64 20.35
C THR A 486 9.13 15.09 20.93
N GLY A 487 8.08 15.09 20.09
CA GLY A 487 6.73 15.48 20.50
C GLY A 487 6.45 16.99 20.48
N LYS A 488 6.96 17.73 19.48
CA LYS A 488 6.72 19.18 19.30
C LYS A 488 5.23 19.55 19.39
N THR A 489 4.44 18.98 18.48
CA THR A 489 2.99 19.23 18.40
C THR A 489 2.28 18.83 19.68
N GLN A 490 2.67 17.70 20.30
CA GLN A 490 2.10 17.23 21.56
C GLN A 490 2.41 18.18 22.73
N THR A 491 3.62 18.73 22.78
CA THR A 491 4.05 19.71 23.79
C THR A 491 3.29 21.03 23.60
N LEU A 492 3.18 21.51 22.37
CA LEU A 492 2.42 22.72 22.03
C LEU A 492 0.93 22.58 22.42
N MET A 493 0.33 21.42 22.12
CA MET A 493 -1.05 21.12 22.53
C MET A 493 -1.21 21.02 24.05
N GLY A 494 -0.27 20.36 24.74
CA GLY A 494 -0.25 20.30 26.20
C GLY A 494 -0.17 21.68 26.84
N ARG A 495 0.62 22.59 26.25
CA ARG A 495 0.70 23.99 26.66
C ARG A 495 -0.64 24.72 26.49
N ILE A 496 -1.29 24.58 25.34
CA ILE A 496 -2.62 25.16 25.09
C ILE A 496 -3.63 24.65 26.12
N ALA A 497 -3.68 23.34 26.34
CA ALA A 497 -4.59 22.71 27.29
C ALA A 497 -4.37 23.25 28.71
N ARG A 498 -3.12 23.28 29.18
CA ARG A 498 -2.76 23.84 30.49
C ARG A 498 -3.17 25.31 30.61
N LEU A 499 -2.93 26.14 29.60
CA LEU A 499 -3.29 27.56 29.64
C LEU A 499 -4.80 27.73 29.82
N ILE A 500 -5.59 26.95 29.09
CA ILE A 500 -7.06 26.96 29.20
C ILE A 500 -7.49 26.47 30.60
N ASP A 501 -6.89 25.39 31.10
CA ASP A 501 -7.18 24.83 32.43
C ASP A 501 -6.78 25.79 33.56
N ALA A 502 -5.75 26.61 33.35
CA ALA A 502 -5.35 27.70 34.24
C ALA A 502 -6.27 28.95 34.13
N GLY A 503 -7.30 28.91 33.29
CA GLY A 503 -8.31 29.97 33.16
C GLY A 503 -8.09 30.94 31.99
N ALA A 504 -7.14 30.70 31.08
CA ALA A 504 -6.99 31.52 29.88
C ALA A 504 -8.18 31.34 28.94
N LYS A 505 -8.74 32.45 28.43
CA LYS A 505 -9.82 32.40 27.45
C LYS A 505 -9.28 31.87 26.11
N PRO A 506 -9.87 30.82 25.49
CA PRO A 506 -9.38 30.25 24.23
C PRO A 506 -9.17 31.30 23.13
N LYS A 507 -10.09 32.25 22.97
CA LYS A 507 -10.01 33.35 21.98
C LYS A 507 -8.82 34.31 22.16
N ARG A 508 -8.10 34.24 23.29
CA ARG A 508 -6.87 35.01 23.57
C ARG A 508 -5.58 34.21 23.33
N ILE A 509 -5.70 32.97 22.86
CA ILE A 509 -4.57 32.10 22.53
C ILE A 509 -4.47 32.03 21.01
N LEU A 510 -3.29 32.36 20.48
CA LEU A 510 -2.94 32.26 19.07
C LEU A 510 -1.89 31.17 18.88
N ALA A 511 -2.16 30.19 18.01
CA ALA A 511 -1.22 29.16 17.60
C ALA A 511 -0.86 29.33 16.11
N LEU A 512 0.38 29.71 15.85
CA LEU A 512 0.94 29.90 14.52
C LEU A 512 1.71 28.66 14.08
N THR A 513 1.43 28.20 12.86
CA THR A 513 2.12 27.06 12.23
C THR A 513 2.64 27.45 10.84
N PHE A 514 3.64 26.72 10.36
CA PHE A 514 4.25 26.99 9.05
C PHE A 514 3.34 26.61 7.87
N THR A 515 2.44 25.62 8.02
CA THR A 515 1.59 25.12 6.93
C THR A 515 0.11 25.09 7.31
N ARG A 516 -0.78 25.30 6.33
CA ARG A 516 -2.23 25.18 6.53
C ARG A 516 -2.64 23.78 7.02
N ARG A 517 -1.94 22.73 6.57
CA ARG A 517 -2.19 21.35 7.00
C ARG A 517 -1.88 21.15 8.48
N ALA A 518 -0.76 21.67 8.98
CA ALA A 518 -0.42 21.61 10.40
C ALA A 518 -1.42 22.40 11.26
N ALA A 519 -1.87 23.57 10.79
CA ALA A 519 -2.94 24.33 11.47
C ALA A 519 -4.25 23.53 11.56
N GLN A 520 -4.67 22.89 10.45
CA GLN A 520 -5.89 22.08 10.42
C GLN A 520 -5.78 20.88 11.35
N GLU A 521 -4.70 20.13 11.28
CA GLU A 521 -4.45 18.97 12.13
C GLU A 521 -4.46 19.35 13.63
N MET A 522 -3.88 20.49 13.98
CA MET A 522 -3.93 21.00 15.36
C MET A 522 -5.36 21.32 15.80
N ARG A 523 -6.17 21.95 14.94
CA ARG A 523 -7.59 22.23 15.23
C ARG A 523 -8.36 20.93 15.44
N ASP A 524 -8.20 19.95 14.55
CA ASP A 524 -8.91 18.67 14.62
C ASP A 524 -8.55 17.88 15.88
N ARG A 525 -7.26 17.86 16.24
CA ARG A 525 -6.80 17.21 17.48
C ARG A 525 -7.33 17.90 18.73
N LEU A 526 -7.37 19.24 18.75
CA LEU A 526 -7.95 19.99 19.87
C LEU A 526 -9.47 19.73 19.99
N LYS A 527 -10.19 19.62 18.86
CA LYS A 527 -11.62 19.25 18.85
C LYS A 527 -11.84 17.87 19.45
N ASN A 528 -11.04 16.88 19.03
CA ASN A 528 -11.12 15.52 19.56
C ASN A 528 -10.85 15.44 21.07
N LEU A 529 -9.95 16.29 21.60
CA LEU A 529 -9.63 16.33 23.03
C LEU A 529 -10.71 16.99 23.89
N ARG A 530 -11.51 17.91 23.33
CA ARG A 530 -12.41 18.78 24.12
C ARG A 530 -13.89 18.74 23.72
N GLY A 531 -14.25 18.07 22.62
CA GLY A 531 -15.59 18.02 22.07
C GLY A 531 -15.83 19.09 20.99
N GLU A 532 -16.81 18.86 20.10
CA GLU A 532 -17.07 19.72 18.94
C GLU A 532 -17.59 21.13 19.28
N ASP A 533 -18.25 21.30 20.43
CA ASP A 533 -18.94 22.54 20.83
C ASP A 533 -18.10 23.50 21.72
N ALA A 534 -16.83 23.19 21.98
CA ALA A 534 -15.99 24.00 22.86
C ALA A 534 -15.50 25.30 22.20
N ASP A 535 -15.35 26.38 22.97
CA ASP A 535 -14.66 27.61 22.52
C ASP A 535 -13.18 27.29 22.20
N MET A 536 -12.73 27.59 20.99
CA MET A 536 -11.41 27.15 20.48
C MET A 536 -10.39 28.30 20.39
N PRO A 537 -9.08 28.00 20.54
CA PRO A 537 -8.03 28.95 20.24
C PRO A 537 -7.92 29.24 18.75
N GLN A 538 -7.40 30.43 18.40
CA GLN A 538 -7.12 30.76 17.00
C GLN A 538 -5.88 30.00 16.55
N ALA A 539 -6.00 29.19 15.50
CA ALA A 539 -4.87 28.46 14.92
C ALA A 539 -4.79 28.72 13.41
N GLY A 540 -3.62 29.04 12.89
CA GLY A 540 -3.44 29.40 11.48
C GLY A 540 -1.97 29.52 11.06
N THR A 541 -1.74 29.99 9.83
CA THR A 541 -0.43 30.45 9.39
C THR A 541 -0.30 31.96 9.62
N LEU A 542 0.94 32.48 9.65
CA LEU A 542 1.16 33.91 9.81
C LEU A 542 0.51 34.73 8.67
N HIS A 543 0.61 34.23 7.43
CA HIS A 543 -0.06 34.86 6.28
C HIS A 543 -1.58 34.88 6.41
N SER A 544 -2.21 33.80 6.91
CA SER A 544 -3.67 33.83 7.15
C SER A 544 -4.06 34.85 8.21
N LEU A 545 -3.25 34.99 9.27
CA LEU A 545 -3.50 36.01 10.29
C LEU A 545 -3.41 37.43 9.73
N CYS A 546 -2.39 37.71 8.91
CA CYS A 546 -2.20 39.02 8.31
C CYS A 546 -3.32 39.34 7.30
N PHE A 547 -3.76 38.35 6.53
CA PHE A 547 -4.89 38.46 5.62
C PHE A 547 -6.20 38.77 6.36
N ASP A 548 -6.48 38.04 7.45
CA ASP A 548 -7.68 38.27 8.27
C ASP A 548 -7.65 39.69 8.87
N TYR A 549 -6.48 40.13 9.35
CA TYR A 549 -6.31 41.48 9.89
C TYR A 549 -6.49 42.56 8.82
N TRP A 550 -5.95 42.38 7.61
CA TRP A 550 -6.17 43.30 6.48
C TRP A 550 -7.65 43.49 6.19
N LYS A 551 -8.40 42.38 6.11
CA LYS A 551 -9.84 42.41 5.86
C LYS A 551 -10.60 43.20 6.93
N HIS A 552 -10.19 43.08 8.19
CA HIS A 552 -10.76 43.86 9.29
C HIS A 552 -10.38 45.34 9.24
N ALA A 553 -9.14 45.67 8.89
CA ALA A 553 -8.63 47.04 8.86
C ALA A 553 -9.23 47.87 7.72
N TYR A 554 -9.32 47.30 6.50
CA TYR A 554 -9.80 48.01 5.32
C TYR A 554 -11.29 47.76 4.99
N SER A 555 -11.95 46.81 5.67
CA SER A 555 -13.32 46.36 5.33
C SER A 555 -13.48 45.80 3.90
N GLU A 556 -12.37 45.58 3.19
CA GLU A 556 -12.30 45.01 1.86
C GLU A 556 -11.33 43.82 1.86
N THR A 557 -11.59 42.85 0.98
CA THR A 557 -10.78 41.62 0.92
C THR A 557 -9.68 41.79 -0.13
N PRO A 558 -8.38 41.70 0.22
CA PRO A 558 -7.31 41.96 -0.73
C PRO A 558 -7.17 40.82 -1.74
N ILE A 559 -6.85 41.15 -2.99
CA ILE A 559 -6.60 40.17 -4.05
C ILE A 559 -5.13 39.74 -3.97
N VAL A 560 -4.89 38.57 -3.36
CA VAL A 560 -3.52 38.05 -3.16
C VAL A 560 -3.05 37.27 -4.39
N MET A 561 -2.00 37.77 -5.03
CA MET A 561 -1.37 37.13 -6.19
C MET A 561 -0.56 35.89 -5.80
N PRO A 562 -0.71 34.77 -6.53
CA PRO A 562 0.20 33.64 -6.40
C PRO A 562 1.61 34.01 -6.90
N GLU A 563 2.65 33.35 -6.37
CA GLU A 563 4.06 33.63 -6.69
C GLU A 563 4.34 33.66 -8.20
N VAL A 564 3.72 32.75 -8.97
CA VAL A 564 3.85 32.71 -10.43
C VAL A 564 3.26 33.96 -11.10
N GLY A 565 2.13 34.45 -10.61
CA GLY A 565 1.49 35.68 -11.11
C GLY A 565 2.29 36.92 -10.74
N ALA A 566 2.69 37.04 -9.47
CA ALA A 566 3.53 38.12 -8.96
C ALA A 566 4.84 38.26 -9.76
N LYS A 567 5.50 37.13 -10.05
CA LYS A 567 6.71 37.08 -10.87
C LYS A 567 6.51 37.52 -12.31
N LYS A 568 5.37 37.14 -12.92
CA LYS A 568 5.02 37.59 -14.28
C LYS A 568 4.80 39.10 -14.31
N LEU A 569 4.01 39.62 -13.38
CA LEU A 569 3.74 41.06 -13.28
C LEU A 569 5.03 41.86 -13.08
N PHE A 570 5.93 41.36 -12.22
CA PHE A 570 7.26 41.96 -12.04
C PHE A 570 8.07 42.02 -13.34
N ALA A 571 7.97 41.00 -14.20
CA ALA A 571 8.65 40.96 -15.49
C ALA A 571 8.00 41.89 -16.54
N GLU A 572 6.68 42.06 -16.48
CA GLU A 572 5.92 42.92 -17.40
C GLU A 572 6.20 44.39 -17.17
N VAL A 573 6.23 44.82 -15.90
CA VAL A 573 6.49 46.22 -15.52
C VAL A 573 7.97 46.58 -15.50
N ASN A 574 8.86 45.58 -15.54
CA ASN A 574 10.31 45.74 -15.61
C ASN A 574 10.91 44.89 -16.75
N PRO A 575 10.73 45.31 -18.03
CA PRO A 575 11.14 44.54 -19.20
C PRO A 575 12.65 44.22 -19.23
N GLU A 576 13.47 45.04 -18.58
CA GLU A 576 14.92 44.86 -18.46
C GLU A 576 15.33 43.61 -17.66
N PHE A 577 14.45 43.10 -16.78
CA PHE A 577 14.67 41.86 -16.03
C PHE A 577 13.95 40.65 -16.64
N ALA A 578 13.22 40.84 -17.75
CA ALA A 578 12.51 39.77 -18.43
C ALA A 578 13.47 38.75 -19.11
N GLY A 579 12.99 37.53 -19.34
CA GLY A 579 13.74 36.48 -20.04
C GLY A 579 14.54 35.54 -19.13
N LYS A 580 15.73 35.13 -19.55
CA LYS A 580 16.49 34.02 -18.92
C LYS A 580 16.93 34.27 -17.48
N ASN A 581 17.00 35.53 -17.05
CA ASN A 581 17.47 35.92 -15.73
C ASN A 581 16.34 36.34 -14.77
N LEU A 582 15.08 36.27 -15.20
CA LEU A 582 13.93 36.67 -14.39
C LEU A 582 13.90 35.94 -13.04
N ASP A 583 14.17 34.63 -13.04
CA ASP A 583 14.22 33.83 -11.83
C ASP A 583 15.25 34.34 -10.83
N TYR A 584 16.40 34.79 -11.31
CA TYR A 584 17.48 35.31 -10.48
C TYR A 584 17.07 36.65 -9.83
N TYR A 585 16.60 37.61 -10.61
CA TYR A 585 16.22 38.94 -10.10
C TYR A 585 14.98 38.90 -9.22
N TRP A 586 13.97 38.11 -9.57
CA TRP A 586 12.78 37.89 -8.73
C TRP A 586 13.16 37.31 -7.37
N ASN A 587 14.00 36.26 -7.35
CA ASN A 587 14.44 35.67 -6.09
C ASN A 587 15.29 36.66 -5.28
N LYS A 588 16.17 37.43 -5.93
CA LYS A 588 16.97 38.49 -5.27
C LYS A 588 16.06 39.55 -4.64
N TYR A 589 15.00 39.96 -5.35
CA TYR A 589 14.02 40.95 -4.89
C TYR A 589 13.21 40.47 -3.69
N ILE A 590 12.57 39.30 -3.79
CA ILE A 590 11.76 38.73 -2.70
C ILE A 590 12.61 38.44 -1.47
N LEU A 591 13.82 37.90 -1.66
CA LEU A 591 14.73 37.63 -0.55
C LEU A 591 15.12 38.90 0.21
N ALA A 592 15.39 40.00 -0.51
CA ALA A 592 15.72 41.29 0.13
C ALA A 592 14.59 41.84 1.00
N ARG A 593 13.33 41.68 0.55
CA ARG A 593 12.13 42.05 1.31
C ARG A 593 11.95 41.19 2.55
N GLU A 594 11.98 39.86 2.39
CA GLU A 594 11.83 38.89 3.49
C GLU A 594 12.95 39.01 4.54
N GLN A 595 14.16 39.40 4.13
CA GLN A 595 15.31 39.55 5.02
C GLN A 595 15.45 40.93 5.68
N LEU A 596 14.65 41.93 5.28
CA LEU A 596 14.75 43.31 5.76
C LEU A 596 16.15 43.94 5.56
N THR A 597 16.89 43.54 4.51
CA THR A 597 18.27 44.00 4.26
C THR A 597 18.37 45.31 3.47
N GLY A 598 17.23 45.91 3.11
CA GLY A 598 17.16 46.97 2.12
C GLY A 598 17.26 46.43 0.69
N LEU A 599 16.65 47.15 -0.25
CA LEU A 599 16.65 46.77 -1.67
C LEU A 599 17.99 47.11 -2.32
N PRO A 600 18.56 46.20 -3.13
CA PRO A 600 19.71 46.52 -3.98
C PRO A 600 19.45 47.72 -4.89
N GLU A 601 20.45 48.57 -5.14
CA GLU A 601 20.31 49.75 -6.00
C GLU A 601 19.79 49.40 -7.41
N ASP A 602 20.20 48.25 -7.94
CA ASP A 602 19.76 47.74 -9.25
C ASP A 602 18.29 47.30 -9.29
N LEU A 603 17.61 47.22 -8.13
CA LEU A 603 16.21 46.81 -8.01
C LEU A 603 15.30 47.90 -7.41
N ALA A 604 15.83 49.08 -7.09
CA ALA A 604 15.08 50.16 -6.46
C ALA A 604 13.97 50.70 -7.39
N GLU A 605 14.30 50.98 -8.65
CA GLU A 605 13.32 51.40 -9.66
C GLU A 605 12.29 50.29 -9.93
N ALA A 606 12.75 49.04 -9.99
CA ALA A 606 11.90 47.87 -10.20
C ALA A 606 10.85 47.68 -9.10
N HIS A 607 11.23 47.95 -7.85
CA HIS A 607 10.33 47.93 -6.69
C HIS A 607 9.23 48.98 -6.82
N ILE A 608 9.59 50.20 -7.24
CA ILE A 608 8.63 51.30 -7.42
C ILE A 608 7.66 50.97 -8.55
N ASN A 609 8.15 50.51 -9.70
CA ASN A 609 7.31 50.14 -10.85
C ASN A 609 6.33 49.03 -10.49
N TYR A 610 6.83 47.96 -9.86
CA TYR A 610 6.01 46.83 -9.42
C TYR A 610 5.01 47.23 -8.34
N GLY A 611 5.41 48.06 -7.36
CA GLY A 611 4.51 48.58 -6.34
C GLY A 611 3.41 49.48 -6.91
N ASN A 612 3.75 50.39 -7.83
CA ASN A 612 2.77 51.26 -8.50
C ASN A 612 1.74 50.45 -9.30
N GLN A 613 2.19 49.40 -10.00
CA GLN A 613 1.27 48.55 -10.75
C GLN A 613 0.36 47.72 -9.84
N LYS A 614 0.90 47.17 -8.75
CA LYS A 614 0.10 46.50 -7.73
C LYS A 614 -0.98 47.41 -7.17
N ASN A 615 -0.61 48.64 -6.79
CA ASN A 615 -1.55 49.63 -6.28
C ASN A 615 -2.57 50.08 -7.32
N HIS A 616 -2.18 50.20 -8.59
CA HIS A 616 -3.10 50.57 -9.66
C HIS A 616 -4.20 49.53 -9.90
N TRP A 617 -3.91 48.25 -9.62
CA TRP A 617 -4.82 47.12 -9.83
C TRP A 617 -5.38 46.54 -8.53
N ASP A 618 -5.15 47.19 -7.39
CA ASP A 618 -5.54 46.72 -6.04
C ASP A 618 -5.09 45.27 -5.74
N LEU A 619 -3.88 44.93 -6.19
CA LEU A 619 -3.26 43.63 -6.00
C LEU A 619 -2.24 43.66 -4.87
N VAL A 620 -2.14 42.56 -4.14
CA VAL A 620 -1.08 42.34 -3.14
C VAL A 620 -0.38 41.00 -3.38
N ASP A 621 0.88 40.89 -3.03
CA ASP A 621 1.59 39.61 -2.93
C ASP A 621 1.65 39.13 -1.46
N TYR A 622 2.18 37.92 -1.25
CA TYR A 622 2.26 37.34 0.09
C TYR A 622 3.14 38.15 1.04
N THR A 623 4.19 38.79 0.53
CA THR A 623 5.13 39.57 1.35
C THR A 623 4.50 40.91 1.74
N ASP A 624 3.66 41.51 0.89
CA ASP A 624 2.89 42.72 1.23
C ASP A 624 2.02 42.54 2.48
N LEU A 625 1.40 41.36 2.64
CA LEU A 625 0.57 41.07 3.83
C LEU A 625 1.39 41.16 5.12
N LEU A 626 2.64 40.71 5.09
CA LEU A 626 3.55 40.72 6.24
C LEU A 626 4.10 42.13 6.48
N GLU A 627 4.51 42.84 5.42
CA GLU A 627 5.00 44.23 5.50
C GLU A 627 3.91 45.16 6.04
N PHE A 628 2.67 45.01 5.55
CA PHE A 628 1.51 45.72 6.08
C PHE A 628 1.31 45.43 7.57
N MET A 629 1.29 44.15 7.96
CA MET A 629 1.11 43.79 9.35
C MET A 629 2.20 44.40 10.25
N LEU A 630 3.45 44.42 9.77
CA LEU A 630 4.57 45.03 10.49
C LEU A 630 4.37 46.54 10.66
N GLU A 631 3.97 47.25 9.59
CA GLU A 631 3.66 48.68 9.65
C GLU A 631 2.55 48.98 10.66
N GLN A 632 1.51 48.13 10.70
CA GLN A 632 0.43 48.26 11.68
C GLN A 632 0.94 48.01 13.10
N CYS A 633 1.86 47.07 13.31
CA CYS A 633 2.45 46.80 14.63
C CYS A 633 3.19 48.01 15.21
N ASP A 634 3.77 48.86 14.37
CA ASP A 634 4.45 50.10 14.79
C ASP A 634 3.47 51.23 15.18
N ALA A 635 2.19 51.12 14.81
CA ALA A 635 1.19 52.10 15.16
C ALA A 635 0.86 52.08 16.67
N PRO A 636 0.83 53.23 17.38
CA PRO A 636 0.57 53.28 18.83
C PRO A 636 -0.78 52.70 19.27
N THR A 637 -1.75 52.66 18.35
CA THR A 637 -3.11 52.15 18.55
C THR A 637 -3.24 50.64 18.32
N PHE A 638 -2.23 50.01 17.72
CA PHE A 638 -2.29 48.61 17.38
C PHE A 638 -2.26 47.73 18.63
N ARG A 639 -3.30 46.92 18.78
CA ARG A 639 -3.38 45.88 19.79
C ARG A 639 -4.11 44.67 19.25
N MET A 640 -3.43 43.53 19.29
CA MET A 640 -4.06 42.25 19.03
C MET A 640 -4.73 41.70 20.30
N PRO A 641 -5.81 40.94 20.19
CA PRO A 641 -6.55 40.41 21.35
C PRO A 641 -5.84 39.25 22.07
N TYR A 642 -4.68 38.81 21.56
CA TYR A 642 -3.98 37.63 22.02
C TYR A 642 -3.05 37.95 23.20
N THR A 643 -3.18 37.18 24.28
CA THR A 643 -2.28 37.23 25.44
C THR A 643 -1.25 36.11 25.43
N HIS A 644 -1.47 35.08 24.61
CA HIS A 644 -0.54 33.97 24.41
C HIS A 644 -0.32 33.76 22.91
N VAL A 645 0.95 33.79 22.50
CA VAL A 645 1.37 33.60 21.10
C VAL A 645 2.29 32.39 21.05
N LEU A 646 1.78 31.30 20.51
CA LEU A 646 2.48 30.03 20.38
C LEU A 646 2.92 29.87 18.92
N VAL A 647 4.19 29.59 18.67
CA VAL A 647 4.78 29.54 17.33
C VAL A 647 5.48 28.20 17.12
N ASP A 648 5.02 27.43 16.14
CA ASP A 648 5.65 26.17 15.71
C ASP A 648 6.60 26.39 14.52
N GLU A 649 7.61 25.53 14.42
CA GLU A 649 8.68 25.55 13.41
C GLU A 649 9.38 26.91 13.27
N VAL A 650 9.70 27.53 14.42
CA VAL A 650 10.29 28.87 14.50
C VAL A 650 11.58 29.03 13.67
N GLN A 651 12.33 27.94 13.46
CA GLN A 651 13.57 27.94 12.69
C GLN A 651 13.41 28.28 11.21
N ASP A 652 12.21 28.17 10.64
CA ASP A 652 11.97 28.43 9.21
C ASP A 652 11.45 29.83 8.93
N LEU A 653 11.35 30.66 9.96
CA LEU A 653 10.82 32.01 9.85
C LEU A 653 11.89 32.97 9.29
N THR A 654 11.43 33.86 8.43
CA THR A 654 12.24 34.95 7.87
C THR A 654 12.37 36.11 8.86
N PRO A 655 13.37 37.01 8.72
CA PRO A 655 13.47 38.22 9.52
C PRO A 655 12.17 39.05 9.55
N LEU A 656 11.50 39.21 8.40
CA LEU A 656 10.21 39.90 8.32
C LEU A 656 9.13 39.21 9.17
N GLN A 657 9.01 37.88 9.09
CA GLN A 657 8.04 37.12 9.87
C GLN A 657 8.32 37.19 11.38
N LEU A 658 9.59 37.14 11.78
CA LEU A 658 10.01 37.30 13.17
C LEU A 658 9.72 38.72 13.68
N ALA A 659 9.90 39.75 12.85
CA ALA A 659 9.54 41.13 13.18
C ALA A 659 8.03 41.28 13.39
N VAL A 660 7.20 40.67 12.54
CA VAL A 660 5.74 40.63 12.73
C VAL A 660 5.36 39.91 14.03
N ILE A 661 5.97 38.76 14.34
CA ILE A 661 5.72 38.06 15.61
C ILE A 661 6.11 38.92 16.81
N LYS A 662 7.24 39.64 16.72
CA LYS A 662 7.67 40.58 17.75
C LYS A 662 6.66 41.72 17.94
N GLY A 663 6.05 42.21 16.87
CA GLY A 663 5.02 43.23 16.92
C GLY A 663 3.69 42.75 17.52
N ILE A 664 3.34 41.48 17.31
CA ILE A 664 2.11 40.88 17.87
C ILE A 664 2.29 40.43 19.33
N ALA A 665 3.50 39.98 19.69
CA ALA A 665 3.85 39.57 21.04
C ALA A 665 3.95 40.78 21.99
N SER A 666 3.89 40.52 23.29
CA SER A 666 4.16 41.58 24.28
C SER A 666 5.63 42.02 24.21
N LYS A 667 5.90 43.27 24.61
CA LYS A 667 7.26 43.86 24.54
C LYS A 667 8.30 43.03 25.29
N ASP A 668 7.92 42.49 26.44
CA ASP A 668 8.79 41.66 27.29
C ASP A 668 8.72 40.16 26.92
N GLY A 669 7.91 39.79 25.92
CA GLY A 669 7.73 38.40 25.47
C GLY A 669 6.84 37.57 26.40
N GLU A 670 6.16 38.20 27.36
CA GLU A 670 5.12 37.56 28.17
C GLU A 670 4.06 36.89 27.28
N GLY A 671 3.82 35.60 27.53
CA GLY A 671 2.90 34.75 26.78
C GLY A 671 3.47 34.15 25.49
N LEU A 672 4.72 34.46 25.13
CA LEU A 672 5.38 33.91 23.94
C LEU A 672 5.90 32.49 24.20
N PHE A 673 5.58 31.57 23.31
CA PHE A 673 6.08 30.20 23.36
C PHE A 673 6.47 29.75 21.94
N CYS A 674 7.76 29.68 21.68
CA CYS A 674 8.30 29.22 20.41
C CYS A 674 8.78 27.78 20.54
N ILE A 675 8.51 26.95 19.54
CA ILE A 675 9.03 25.59 19.47
C ILE A 675 9.59 25.30 18.08
N GLY A 676 10.71 24.59 18.03
CA GLY A 676 11.38 24.30 16.76
C GLY A 676 12.68 23.52 16.92
N ASP A 677 13.30 23.21 15.78
CA ASP A 677 14.61 22.56 15.72
C ASP A 677 15.51 23.28 14.70
N PRO A 678 16.56 24.00 15.14
CA PRO A 678 17.51 24.65 14.24
C PRO A 678 18.11 23.68 13.20
N ARG A 679 18.22 22.38 13.51
CA ARG A 679 18.74 21.35 12.60
C ARG A 679 17.74 20.95 11.50
N GLN A 680 16.50 21.39 11.58
CA GLN A 680 15.46 21.19 10.55
C GLN A 680 15.19 22.46 9.73
N SER A 681 15.99 23.52 9.88
CA SER A 681 15.92 24.74 9.05
C SER A 681 16.42 24.47 7.63
N ILE A 682 15.49 24.15 6.72
CA ILE A 682 15.75 23.76 5.32
C ILE A 682 15.09 24.71 4.29
N TYR A 683 14.63 25.88 4.74
CA TYR A 683 14.07 26.93 3.88
C TYR A 683 14.98 28.17 3.84
N GLY A 684 16.30 27.98 3.96
CA GLY A 684 17.27 29.09 3.89
C GLY A 684 17.23 29.79 2.52
N PHE A 685 16.94 29.05 1.45
CA PHE A 685 16.69 29.62 0.12
C PHE A 685 15.46 30.53 0.04
N ARG A 686 14.55 30.49 1.02
CA ARG A 686 13.41 31.42 1.16
C ARG A 686 13.69 32.59 2.12
N GLY A 687 14.91 32.70 2.65
CA GLY A 687 15.30 33.79 3.54
C GLY A 687 15.14 33.50 5.03
N ALA A 688 14.90 32.25 5.43
CA ALA A 688 14.87 31.87 6.84
C ALA A 688 16.19 32.24 7.55
N VAL A 689 16.09 32.64 8.82
CA VAL A 689 17.25 33.04 9.63
C VAL A 689 18.21 31.84 9.84
N GLU A 690 19.52 32.06 9.68
CA GLU A 690 20.51 30.98 9.80
C GLU A 690 20.61 30.41 11.22
N ASP A 691 20.52 31.30 12.23
CA ASP A 691 20.52 31.00 13.66
C ASP A 691 19.35 31.71 14.36
N VAL A 692 18.20 31.05 14.35
CA VAL A 692 16.98 31.56 15.02
C VAL A 692 17.16 31.70 16.54
N GLN A 693 17.99 30.86 17.16
CA GLN A 693 18.16 30.85 18.61
C GLN A 693 18.90 32.11 19.05
N ALA A 694 19.98 32.47 18.35
CA ALA A 694 20.70 33.72 18.59
C ALA A 694 19.78 34.94 18.37
N HIS A 695 18.98 34.93 17.29
CA HIS A 695 18.06 36.04 16.98
C HIS A 695 16.97 36.23 18.06
N LEU A 696 16.35 35.15 18.53
CA LEU A 696 15.33 35.21 19.58
C LEU A 696 15.93 35.63 20.93
N THR A 697 17.13 35.15 21.26
CA THR A 697 17.82 35.53 22.50
C THR A 697 18.22 37.01 22.49
N GLN A 698 18.61 37.55 21.33
CA GLN A 698 18.87 38.97 21.17
C GLN A 698 17.58 39.80 21.28
N THR A 699 16.46 39.28 20.78
CA THR A 699 15.16 39.97 20.80
C THR A 699 14.53 39.99 22.19
N TRP A 700 14.59 38.86 22.90
CA TRP A 700 14.08 38.69 24.27
C TRP A 700 15.19 38.10 25.16
N PRO A 701 16.00 38.94 25.83
CA PRO A 701 17.12 38.46 26.66
C PRO A 701 16.71 37.56 27.83
N ALA A 702 15.45 37.65 28.27
CA ALA A 702 14.88 36.83 29.33
C ALA A 702 14.29 35.49 28.84
N ILE A 703 14.48 35.13 27.55
CA ILE A 703 13.92 33.90 26.99
C ILE A 703 14.50 32.66 27.66
N GLU A 704 13.63 31.84 28.25
CA GLU A 704 14.01 30.56 28.84
C GLU A 704 14.13 29.51 27.72
N GLN A 705 15.21 28.72 27.73
CA GLN A 705 15.44 27.68 26.75
C GLN A 705 15.25 26.30 27.37
N ILE A 706 14.37 25.49 26.78
CA ILE A 706 14.08 24.12 27.22
C ILE A 706 14.39 23.17 26.07
N THR A 707 15.18 22.13 26.31
CA THR A 707 15.58 21.17 25.27
C THR A 707 14.88 19.83 25.46
N LEU A 708 14.27 19.31 24.38
CA LEU A 708 13.70 17.96 24.36
C LEU A 708 14.66 16.98 23.68
N THR A 709 15.12 15.98 24.42
CA THR A 709 16.06 14.94 23.95
C THR A 709 15.42 13.58 23.70
N GLU A 710 14.28 13.31 24.33
CA GLU A 710 13.56 12.05 24.20
C GLU A 710 12.78 11.96 22.89
N ASN A 711 13.10 10.97 22.07
CA ASN A 711 12.52 10.72 20.76
C ASN A 711 11.57 9.51 20.81
N TYR A 712 10.37 9.70 20.27
CA TYR A 712 9.28 8.71 20.26
C TYR A 712 9.03 8.12 18.86
N ARG A 713 9.88 8.44 17.88
CA ARG A 713 9.67 8.11 16.46
C ARG A 713 10.63 7.05 15.96
N SER A 714 11.93 7.30 16.11
CA SER A 714 13.00 6.60 15.41
C SER A 714 13.80 5.74 16.38
N GLY A 715 14.20 4.54 15.96
CA GLY A 715 15.10 3.71 16.75
C GLY A 715 16.50 4.32 16.87
N GLN A 716 17.21 3.95 17.94
CA GLN A 716 18.46 4.61 18.37
C GLN A 716 19.53 4.64 17.29
N ASN A 717 19.72 3.57 16.51
CA ASN A 717 20.73 3.53 15.45
C ASN A 717 20.53 4.63 14.39
N ILE A 718 19.27 4.95 14.05
CA ILE A 718 18.95 6.02 13.08
C ILE A 718 19.26 7.37 13.70
N LEU A 719 18.90 7.58 14.97
CA LEU A 719 19.20 8.80 15.72
C LEU A 719 20.70 9.03 15.87
N ASP A 720 21.47 7.99 16.16
CA ASP A 720 22.92 8.04 16.27
C ASP A 720 23.55 8.37 14.91
N GLY A 721 23.11 7.68 13.84
CA GLY A 721 23.56 7.94 12.48
C GLY A 721 23.30 9.38 12.04
N ALA A 722 22.08 9.88 12.25
CA ALA A 722 21.70 11.24 11.91
C ALA A 722 22.38 12.28 12.81
N GLY A 723 22.52 11.99 14.11
CA GLY A 723 23.15 12.86 15.09
C GLY A 723 24.64 13.10 14.83
N ASN A 724 25.33 12.18 14.16
CA ASN A 724 26.73 12.40 13.77
C ASN A 724 26.92 13.46 12.68
N LEU A 725 25.86 13.84 11.97
CA LEU A 725 25.91 15.01 11.08
C LEU A 725 26.05 16.33 11.88
N PHE A 726 25.71 16.33 13.17
CA PHE A 726 25.77 17.48 14.08
C PHE A 726 26.39 17.08 15.44
N PRO A 727 27.72 16.86 15.50
CA PRO A 727 28.37 16.32 16.70
C PRO A 727 28.26 17.22 17.94
N ASP A 728 28.13 18.54 17.75
CA ASP A 728 28.04 19.53 18.83
C ASP A 728 26.62 19.65 19.42
N ALA A 729 25.62 19.00 18.81
CA ALA A 729 24.23 19.10 19.24
C ALA A 729 23.87 18.03 20.30
N PRO A 730 22.89 18.30 21.18
CA PRO A 730 22.38 17.30 22.10
C PRO A 730 21.92 16.03 21.37
N ARG A 731 22.36 14.88 21.90
CA ARG A 731 21.99 13.56 21.38
C ARG A 731 20.53 13.26 21.72
N LEU A 732 19.85 12.62 20.78
CA LEU A 732 18.48 12.17 20.96
C LEU A 732 18.47 10.72 21.45
N HIS A 733 17.56 10.42 22.37
CA HIS A 733 17.42 9.11 22.98
C HIS A 733 16.08 8.51 22.60
N ALA A 734 16.08 7.32 22.01
CA ALA A 734 14.86 6.61 21.65
C ALA A 734 14.16 6.09 22.91
N GLN A 735 12.87 6.40 23.07
CA GLN A 735 12.04 5.89 24.17
C GLN A 735 11.50 4.48 23.92
N SER A 736 11.39 4.11 22.66
CA SER A 736 10.93 2.80 22.22
C SER A 736 12.12 1.93 21.82
N ASP A 737 12.12 0.65 22.23
CA ASP A 737 13.11 -0.36 21.82
C ASP A 737 12.89 -0.81 20.36
N ILE A 738 12.85 0.16 19.45
CA ILE A 738 12.70 -0.08 18.03
C ILE A 738 14.05 -0.50 17.48
N LYS A 739 14.15 -1.76 17.06
CA LYS A 739 15.31 -2.25 16.31
C LYS A 739 15.39 -1.56 14.95
N ALA A 740 16.24 -0.53 14.88
CA ALA A 740 16.45 0.26 13.67
C ALA A 740 17.63 -0.25 12.82
N THR A 741 17.42 -0.31 11.51
CA THR A 741 18.44 -0.73 10.53
C THR A 741 18.82 0.42 9.60
N LEU A 742 20.13 0.59 9.38
CA LEU A 742 20.67 1.52 8.38
C LEU A 742 21.43 0.70 7.35
N HIS A 743 21.02 0.82 6.09
CA HIS A 743 21.59 0.05 5.01
C HIS A 743 22.10 0.98 3.91
N LEU A 744 23.37 0.84 3.55
CA LEU A 744 24.00 1.57 2.47
C LEU A 744 24.20 0.64 1.26
N PHE A 745 23.70 1.06 0.11
CA PHE A 745 23.83 0.32 -1.14
C PHE A 745 24.61 1.10 -2.20
N GLU A 746 25.59 0.44 -2.82
CA GLU A 746 26.32 0.97 -3.97
C GLU A 746 25.85 0.26 -5.25
N ALA A 747 25.26 1.04 -6.15
CA ALA A 747 24.77 0.58 -7.44
C ALA A 747 25.78 0.89 -8.57
N PRO A 748 25.94 0.00 -9.56
CA PRO A 748 26.73 0.31 -10.76
C PRO A 748 26.15 1.47 -11.57
N ASP A 749 24.81 1.58 -11.62
CA ASP A 749 24.10 2.68 -12.25
C ASP A 749 22.68 2.86 -11.69
N ASP A 750 22.03 3.95 -12.09
CA ASP A 750 20.70 4.37 -11.66
C ASP A 750 19.58 3.35 -11.92
N LEU A 751 19.64 2.57 -13.00
CA LEU A 751 18.67 1.51 -13.26
C LEU A 751 18.79 0.36 -12.26
N ARG A 752 20.03 -0.02 -11.89
CA ARG A 752 20.26 -1.08 -10.90
C ARG A 752 19.95 -0.60 -9.48
N GLU A 753 20.16 0.68 -9.20
CA GLU A 753 19.70 1.32 -7.97
C GLU A 753 18.17 1.22 -7.84
N ALA A 754 17.44 1.63 -8.89
CA ALA A 754 15.97 1.59 -8.89
C ALA A 754 15.42 0.16 -8.80
N ALA A 755 16.07 -0.82 -9.45
CA ALA A 755 15.71 -2.23 -9.32
C ALA A 755 15.92 -2.74 -7.89
N TRP A 756 17.05 -2.42 -7.25
CA TRP A 756 17.31 -2.79 -5.87
C TRP A 756 16.31 -2.18 -4.88
N ILE A 757 15.94 -0.90 -5.07
CA ILE A 757 14.89 -0.25 -4.29
C ILE A 757 13.58 -1.03 -4.43
N SER A 758 13.21 -1.40 -5.66
CA SER A 758 11.98 -2.15 -5.93
C SER A 758 11.98 -3.53 -5.25
N ASP A 759 13.08 -4.26 -5.32
CA ASP A 759 13.23 -5.56 -4.67
C ASP A 759 13.17 -5.47 -3.14
N LYS A 760 13.77 -4.42 -2.55
CA LYS A 760 13.72 -4.19 -1.11
C LYS A 760 12.33 -3.81 -0.63
N ILE A 761 11.66 -2.89 -1.32
CA ILE A 761 10.27 -2.50 -1.00
C ILE A 761 9.35 -3.72 -1.08
N LYS A 762 9.51 -4.54 -2.12
CA LYS A 762 8.75 -5.78 -2.28
C LYS A 762 8.97 -6.76 -1.11
N GLY A 763 10.21 -6.90 -0.66
CA GLY A 763 10.54 -7.71 0.53
C GLY A 763 9.94 -7.16 1.82
N LEU A 764 9.92 -5.82 1.99
CA LEU A 764 9.32 -5.15 3.15
C LEU A 764 7.80 -5.26 3.20
N ILE A 765 7.14 -5.32 2.04
CA ILE A 765 5.69 -5.58 1.93
C ILE A 765 5.40 -7.08 2.11
N GLY A 766 6.40 -7.95 1.91
CA GLY A 766 6.27 -9.40 2.04
C GLY A 766 5.54 -10.04 0.85
N ALA A 767 5.57 -9.39 -0.31
CA ALA A 767 4.87 -9.72 -1.56
C ALA A 767 5.38 -11.01 -2.26
N THR A 768 5.76 -12.03 -1.49
CA THR A 768 6.20 -13.35 -1.98
C THR A 768 5.08 -14.37 -1.86
N SER A 769 4.80 -15.03 -2.98
CA SER A 769 3.84 -16.13 -3.13
C SER A 769 4.15 -17.32 -2.20
N HIS A 770 3.12 -18.09 -1.83
CA HIS A 770 3.15 -19.33 -1.05
C HIS A 770 4.03 -20.47 -1.63
N SER A 771 4.86 -20.20 -2.64
CA SER A 771 5.59 -21.18 -3.44
C SER A 771 7.12 -20.95 -3.52
N VAL A 772 7.71 -20.07 -2.70
CA VAL A 772 9.18 -19.99 -2.56
C VAL A 772 9.61 -20.09 -1.10
N SER A 773 10.23 -21.21 -0.78
CA SER A 773 10.59 -21.74 0.54
C SER A 773 11.80 -21.09 1.24
N ASP A 774 12.35 -19.97 0.76
CA ASP A 774 13.71 -19.55 1.17
C ASP A 774 13.93 -18.06 1.50
N PHE A 775 12.88 -17.26 1.72
CA PHE A 775 13.09 -15.90 2.30
C PHE A 775 12.36 -15.77 3.63
N GLU A 776 13.12 -15.54 4.72
CA GLU A 776 12.67 -15.19 6.08
C GLU A 776 11.93 -13.84 6.18
N GLY A 777 11.38 -13.32 5.08
CA GLY A 777 10.78 -12.00 5.01
C GLY A 777 9.26 -12.05 5.08
N SER A 778 8.68 -12.20 6.27
CA SER A 778 7.32 -11.71 6.53
C SER A 778 7.39 -10.18 6.49
N GLY A 779 7.27 -9.57 5.32
CA GLY A 779 7.27 -8.12 5.26
C GLY A 779 6.08 -7.56 6.04
N ASP A 780 6.30 -6.81 7.10
CA ASP A 780 5.23 -6.35 8.00
C ASP A 780 4.72 -4.94 7.65
N LEU A 781 5.11 -4.39 6.51
CA LEU A 781 4.80 -3.01 6.12
C LEU A 781 3.73 -2.96 5.02
N ALA A 782 2.79 -2.04 5.16
CA ALA A 782 1.86 -1.73 4.07
C ALA A 782 2.51 -0.74 3.07
N PRO A 783 2.01 -0.61 1.83
CA PRO A 783 2.58 0.35 0.88
C PRO A 783 2.66 1.79 1.41
N GLY A 784 1.68 2.23 2.22
CA GLY A 784 1.66 3.57 2.80
C GLY A 784 2.75 3.83 3.85
N ASP A 785 3.40 2.79 4.38
CA ASP A 785 4.49 2.88 5.35
C ASP A 785 5.85 3.21 4.75
N ILE A 786 5.93 3.25 3.42
CA ILE A 786 7.17 3.29 2.68
C ILE A 786 7.24 4.55 1.84
N VAL A 787 8.36 5.25 1.94
CA VAL A 787 8.62 6.46 1.14
C VAL A 787 9.97 6.39 0.44
N VAL A 788 10.03 6.95 -0.77
CA VAL A 788 11.27 7.25 -1.49
C VAL A 788 11.48 8.76 -1.54
N LEU A 789 12.55 9.24 -0.91
CA LEU A 789 12.89 10.65 -0.77
C LEU A 789 13.98 11.05 -1.74
N VAL A 790 13.62 11.80 -2.78
CA VAL A 790 14.57 12.32 -3.78
C VAL A 790 14.97 13.77 -3.48
N ARG A 791 16.13 14.22 -3.96
CA ARG A 791 16.51 15.64 -3.82
C ARG A 791 15.66 16.57 -4.68
N PHE A 792 15.39 16.18 -5.93
CA PHE A 792 14.64 16.96 -6.92
C PHE A 792 13.84 16.03 -7.86
N LYS A 793 12.79 16.59 -8.48
CA LYS A 793 11.77 15.82 -9.20
C LYS A 793 12.29 15.03 -10.41
N ALA A 794 13.37 15.46 -11.05
CA ALA A 794 13.94 14.77 -12.21
C ALA A 794 14.47 13.34 -11.89
N LEU A 795 14.63 12.98 -10.61
CA LEU A 795 15.01 11.61 -10.19
C LEU A 795 13.81 10.64 -10.11
N ILE A 796 12.57 11.17 -10.07
CA ILE A 796 11.34 10.39 -9.87
C ILE A 796 11.07 9.38 -11.00
N PRO A 797 11.15 9.74 -12.31
CA PRO A 797 10.66 8.86 -13.38
C PRO A 797 11.34 7.49 -13.45
N THR A 798 12.65 7.42 -13.21
CA THR A 798 13.40 6.16 -13.23
C THR A 798 12.95 5.20 -12.12
N ILE A 799 12.75 5.74 -10.92
CA ILE A 799 12.32 4.97 -9.74
C ILE A 799 10.86 4.56 -9.90
N GLU A 800 9.99 5.49 -10.29
CA GLU A 800 8.57 5.23 -10.51
C GLU A 800 8.37 4.10 -11.53
N LYS A 801 9.12 4.13 -12.64
CA LYS A 801 9.06 3.07 -13.66
C LYS A 801 9.50 1.71 -13.12
N ALA A 802 10.53 1.67 -12.27
CA ALA A 802 10.99 0.43 -11.66
C ALA A 802 9.96 -0.15 -10.68
N LEU A 803 9.37 0.68 -9.82
CA LEU A 803 8.32 0.27 -8.87
C LEU A 803 7.07 -0.23 -9.59
N LYS A 804 6.60 0.51 -10.61
CA LYS A 804 5.48 0.07 -11.45
C LYS A 804 5.77 -1.27 -12.10
N ARG A 805 6.97 -1.48 -12.66
CA ARG A 805 7.37 -2.76 -13.27
C ARG A 805 7.40 -3.91 -12.24
N ALA A 806 7.73 -3.62 -10.99
CA ALA A 806 7.71 -4.61 -9.91
C ALA A 806 6.30 -4.93 -9.38
N GLY A 807 5.27 -4.22 -9.86
CA GLY A 807 3.88 -4.37 -9.41
C GLY A 807 3.57 -3.64 -8.11
N ILE A 808 4.41 -2.69 -7.71
CA ILE A 808 4.27 -1.95 -6.45
C ILE A 808 3.39 -0.71 -6.71
N PRO A 809 2.31 -0.50 -5.93
CA PRO A 809 1.47 0.68 -6.06
C PRO A 809 2.26 1.93 -5.61
N VAL A 810 2.30 2.96 -6.45
CA VAL A 810 3.14 4.16 -6.25
C VAL A 810 2.35 5.45 -6.46
N SER A 811 2.64 6.47 -5.65
CA SER A 811 2.10 7.82 -5.75
C SER A 811 3.21 8.86 -5.94
N THR A 812 2.99 9.84 -6.82
CA THR A 812 3.93 10.94 -7.11
C THR A 812 3.21 12.30 -7.05
N PRO A 813 3.90 13.42 -6.75
CA PRO A 813 3.25 14.71 -6.46
C PRO A 813 2.67 15.45 -7.67
N GLU A 814 2.73 14.87 -8.88
CA GLU A 814 2.37 15.56 -10.14
C GLU A 814 0.97 15.19 -10.67
N LEU A 815 0.16 14.49 -9.88
CA LEU A 815 -1.14 13.96 -10.28
C LEU A 815 -2.30 14.61 -9.53
N GLU A 816 -2.46 15.94 -9.63
CA GLU A 816 -3.76 16.56 -9.42
C GLU A 816 -4.36 16.87 -10.80
N GLY A 817 -5.59 16.39 -11.04
CA GLY A 817 -6.31 16.64 -12.28
C GLY A 817 -6.62 18.12 -12.47
N PHE A 818 -6.65 18.60 -13.71
CA PHE A 818 -6.84 20.04 -13.94
C PHE A 818 -8.19 20.58 -13.44
N TRP A 819 -9.19 19.70 -13.28
CA TRP A 819 -10.53 19.97 -12.76
C TRP A 819 -10.57 20.22 -11.25
N GLN A 820 -9.51 19.90 -10.51
CA GLN A 820 -9.43 20.20 -9.07
C GLN A 820 -9.07 21.66 -8.78
N GLU A 821 -8.64 22.41 -9.80
CA GLU A 821 -8.39 23.84 -9.66
C GLU A 821 -9.74 24.55 -9.41
N PRO A 822 -9.88 25.36 -8.33
CA PRO A 822 -11.18 25.89 -7.90
C PRO A 822 -11.96 26.66 -8.97
N ARG A 823 -11.28 27.42 -9.83
CA ARG A 823 -11.90 28.22 -10.90
C ARG A 823 -12.35 27.32 -12.05
N VAL A 824 -11.57 26.29 -12.38
CA VAL A 824 -12.02 25.25 -13.33
C VAL A 824 -13.22 24.48 -12.78
N ALA A 825 -13.21 24.13 -11.49
CA ALA A 825 -14.34 23.45 -10.85
C ALA A 825 -15.63 24.28 -10.90
N SER A 826 -15.55 25.61 -10.69
CA SER A 826 -16.70 26.50 -10.85
C SER A 826 -17.22 26.54 -12.29
N ILE A 827 -16.34 26.53 -13.29
CA ILE A 827 -16.73 26.44 -14.71
C ILE A 827 -17.45 25.12 -15.02
N LEU A 828 -16.93 24.00 -14.49
CA LEU A 828 -17.54 22.69 -14.68
C LEU A 828 -18.92 22.59 -14.04
N LYS A 829 -19.12 23.16 -12.85
CA LYS A 829 -20.45 23.26 -12.21
C LYS A 829 -21.45 24.07 -13.03
N ALA A 830 -21.03 25.20 -13.61
CA ALA A 830 -21.90 25.97 -14.51
C ALA A 830 -22.25 25.18 -15.78
N ALA A 831 -21.30 24.39 -16.31
CA ALA A 831 -21.56 23.49 -17.43
C ALA A 831 -22.52 22.34 -17.05
N GLU A 832 -22.41 21.77 -15.85
CA GLU A 832 -23.35 20.75 -15.32
C GLU A 832 -24.78 21.30 -15.22
N GLN A 833 -24.94 22.53 -14.70
CA GLN A 833 -26.23 23.20 -14.63
C GLN A 833 -26.82 23.45 -16.02
N PHE A 834 -26.01 23.93 -16.97
CA PHE A 834 -26.42 24.12 -18.37
C PHE A 834 -26.87 22.80 -19.04
N LEU A 835 -26.29 21.67 -18.64
CA LEU A 835 -26.65 20.34 -19.16
C LEU A 835 -27.84 19.70 -18.41
N GLY A 836 -28.38 20.34 -17.37
CA GLY A 836 -29.46 19.80 -16.55
C GLY A 836 -29.03 18.61 -15.68
N MET A 837 -27.73 18.49 -15.39
CA MET A 837 -27.14 17.41 -14.60
C MET A 837 -27.03 17.86 -13.14
N THR A 838 -28.12 17.82 -12.38
CA THR A 838 -28.11 18.28 -10.97
C THR A 838 -27.79 17.12 -10.02
N LEU A 839 -26.54 17.02 -9.57
CA LEU A 839 -26.14 16.25 -8.38
C LEU A 839 -25.40 17.24 -7.47
N SER A 840 -25.95 17.50 -6.28
CA SER A 840 -25.46 18.40 -5.22
C SER A 840 -25.72 19.91 -5.39
N GLY A 841 -26.59 20.44 -4.52
CA GLY A 841 -26.76 21.88 -4.29
C GLY A 841 -25.63 22.43 -3.42
N GLY A 842 -25.00 23.52 -3.86
CA GLY A 842 -24.00 24.26 -3.10
C GLY A 842 -23.92 25.70 -3.61
N GLU A 843 -23.68 26.64 -2.71
CA GLU A 843 -23.92 28.10 -2.85
C GLU A 843 -22.94 28.89 -3.75
N ASP A 844 -22.07 28.24 -4.53
CA ASP A 844 -21.04 28.90 -5.36
C ASP A 844 -21.09 28.46 -6.84
N VAL A 845 -22.16 28.82 -7.56
CA VAL A 845 -22.23 28.64 -9.02
C VAL A 845 -22.07 29.99 -9.71
N ILE A 846 -21.18 30.04 -10.71
CA ILE A 846 -20.96 31.24 -11.52
C ILE A 846 -22.17 31.48 -12.42
N ASP A 847 -22.76 32.67 -12.34
CA ASP A 847 -23.92 33.05 -13.14
C ASP A 847 -23.47 33.43 -14.56
N VAL A 848 -23.67 32.52 -15.51
CA VAL A 848 -23.28 32.71 -16.92
C VAL A 848 -24.45 32.34 -17.83
N PRO A 849 -24.82 33.21 -18.79
CA PRO A 849 -25.89 32.90 -19.74
C PRO A 849 -25.61 31.65 -20.59
N ASP A 850 -26.63 30.83 -20.82
CA ASP A 850 -26.56 29.60 -21.63
C ASP A 850 -25.92 29.79 -23.01
N HIS A 851 -26.18 30.93 -23.66
CA HIS A 851 -25.62 31.24 -24.98
C HIS A 851 -24.11 31.52 -24.96
N ILE A 852 -23.54 31.85 -23.80
CA ILE A 852 -22.10 32.00 -23.57
C ILE A 852 -21.49 30.62 -23.24
N LEU A 853 -22.14 29.84 -22.38
CA LEU A 853 -21.72 28.46 -22.09
C LEU A 853 -21.70 27.60 -23.37
N ALA A 854 -22.67 27.78 -24.27
CA ALA A 854 -22.70 27.10 -25.57
C ALA A 854 -21.47 27.37 -26.46
N LYS A 855 -20.74 28.49 -26.25
CA LYS A 855 -19.50 28.83 -26.96
C LYS A 855 -18.25 28.15 -26.37
N GLY A 856 -18.41 27.33 -25.33
CA GLY A 856 -17.34 26.58 -24.70
C GLY A 856 -16.37 27.43 -23.86
N PRO A 857 -15.23 26.86 -23.46
CA PRO A 857 -14.24 27.53 -22.61
C PRO A 857 -13.76 28.88 -23.18
N VAL A 858 -13.66 29.00 -24.51
CA VAL A 858 -13.23 30.24 -25.17
C VAL A 858 -14.28 31.35 -25.05
N GLY A 859 -15.56 31.00 -25.16
CA GLY A 859 -16.65 31.94 -24.95
C GLY A 859 -16.75 32.41 -23.50
N LEU A 860 -16.54 31.50 -22.55
CA LEU A 860 -16.45 31.83 -21.12
C LEU A 860 -15.30 32.78 -20.82
N ALA A 861 -14.11 32.51 -21.36
CA ALA A 861 -12.95 33.39 -21.17
C ALA A 861 -13.21 34.81 -21.69
N ALA A 862 -13.92 34.95 -22.82
CA ALA A 862 -14.26 36.26 -23.37
C ALA A 862 -15.32 37.01 -22.55
N TYR A 863 -16.23 36.28 -21.88
CA TYR A 863 -17.33 36.87 -21.10
C TYR A 863 -16.92 37.21 -19.66
N LEU A 864 -16.18 36.32 -19.01
CA LEU A 864 -15.76 36.43 -17.61
C LEU A 864 -14.41 37.13 -17.44
N ASN A 865 -13.81 37.65 -18.53
CA ASN A 865 -12.42 38.13 -18.70
C ASN A 865 -11.76 38.74 -17.43
N GLU A 866 -12.51 39.48 -16.60
CA GLU A 866 -12.04 40.08 -15.32
C GLU A 866 -13.06 39.96 -14.15
N THR A 867 -14.00 39.02 -14.19
CA THR A 867 -14.98 38.82 -13.10
C THR A 867 -14.38 37.91 -12.03
N PRO A 868 -14.22 38.34 -10.76
CA PRO A 868 -13.70 37.47 -9.69
C PRO A 868 -14.51 36.16 -9.58
N PRO A 869 -13.86 34.99 -9.42
CA PRO A 869 -12.42 34.76 -9.18
C PRO A 869 -11.55 34.62 -10.45
N PHE A 870 -12.06 34.96 -11.65
CA PHE A 870 -11.35 34.80 -12.92
C PHE A 870 -10.53 36.04 -13.29
N ASP A 871 -9.29 35.81 -13.70
CA ASP A 871 -8.33 36.85 -14.06
C ASP A 871 -7.56 36.46 -15.33
N GLN A 872 -6.85 37.42 -15.94
CA GLN A 872 -6.07 37.19 -17.16
C GLN A 872 -5.04 36.05 -16.99
N PHE A 873 -4.46 35.86 -15.80
CA PHE A 873 -3.50 34.80 -15.54
C PHE A 873 -4.15 33.40 -15.48
N PHE A 874 -5.41 33.30 -15.03
CA PHE A 874 -6.19 32.07 -15.09
C PHE A 874 -6.39 31.60 -16.52
N TRP A 875 -6.81 32.51 -17.42
CA TRP A 875 -7.07 32.19 -18.83
C TRP A 875 -5.81 31.77 -19.59
N GLU A 876 -4.62 32.15 -19.11
CA GLU A 876 -3.34 31.68 -19.64
C GLU A 876 -2.78 30.42 -18.96
N SER A 877 -3.42 29.97 -17.87
CA SER A 877 -2.91 28.90 -17.02
C SER A 877 -2.86 27.55 -17.74
N ARG A 878 -2.02 26.64 -17.24
CA ARG A 878 -1.98 25.24 -17.71
C ARG A 878 -3.36 24.58 -17.56
N HIS A 879 -4.00 24.75 -16.41
CA HIS A 879 -5.29 24.13 -16.08
C HIS A 879 -6.39 24.53 -17.07
N PHE A 880 -6.49 25.81 -17.42
CA PHE A 880 -7.45 26.29 -18.42
C PHE A 880 -7.13 25.83 -19.85
N LYS A 881 -5.85 25.80 -20.23
CA LYS A 881 -5.41 25.22 -21.52
C LYS A 881 -5.77 23.74 -21.63
N GLU A 882 -5.65 23.01 -20.53
CA GLU A 882 -5.99 21.59 -20.42
C GLU A 882 -7.52 21.38 -20.46
N LEU A 883 -8.29 22.24 -19.78
CA LEU A 883 -9.76 22.32 -19.89
C LEU A 883 -10.20 22.51 -21.35
N LYS A 884 -9.61 23.48 -22.06
CA LYS A 884 -9.92 23.73 -23.48
C LYS A 884 -9.61 22.51 -24.34
N LYS A 885 -8.42 21.92 -24.15
CA LYS A 885 -7.99 20.75 -24.90
C LYS A 885 -8.91 19.55 -24.70
N GLU A 886 -9.28 19.25 -23.45
CA GLU A 886 -10.19 18.13 -23.17
C GLU A 886 -11.64 18.44 -23.57
N PHE A 887 -12.11 19.70 -23.48
CA PHE A 887 -13.40 20.09 -24.05
C PHE A 887 -13.49 19.77 -25.55
N ASP A 888 -12.47 20.17 -26.33
CA ASP A 888 -12.42 19.92 -27.77
C ASP A 888 -12.32 18.42 -28.06
N ARG A 889 -11.45 17.71 -27.33
CA ARG A 889 -11.22 16.26 -27.51
C ARG A 889 -12.45 15.42 -27.19
N ARG A 890 -13.26 15.83 -26.22
CA ARG A 890 -14.43 15.09 -25.74
C ARG A 890 -15.73 15.50 -26.42
N GLY A 891 -15.67 16.42 -27.39
CA GLY A 891 -16.84 16.81 -28.19
C GLY A 891 -17.82 17.71 -27.43
N GLY A 892 -17.33 18.56 -26.52
CA GLY A 892 -18.13 19.56 -25.82
C GLY A 892 -18.37 19.25 -24.33
N TRP A 893 -19.24 20.06 -23.69
CA TRP A 893 -19.47 20.01 -22.24
C TRP A 893 -19.97 18.66 -21.76
N GLN A 894 -20.90 18.03 -22.48
CA GLN A 894 -21.47 16.73 -22.11
C GLN A 894 -20.38 15.66 -21.98
N GLY A 895 -19.51 15.54 -22.99
CA GLY A 895 -18.43 14.56 -22.99
C GLY A 895 -17.36 14.88 -21.95
N LEU A 896 -17.07 16.17 -21.74
CA LEU A 896 -16.10 16.62 -20.75
C LEU A 896 -16.59 16.40 -19.31
N VAL A 897 -17.81 16.82 -18.96
CA VAL A 897 -18.40 16.67 -17.62
C VAL A 897 -18.54 15.20 -17.26
N ASN A 898 -19.07 14.37 -18.16
CA ASN A 898 -19.12 12.92 -17.94
C ASN A 898 -17.73 12.33 -17.68
N TRP A 899 -16.73 12.78 -18.46
CA TRP A 899 -15.36 12.33 -18.26
C TRP A 899 -14.78 12.80 -16.92
N VAL A 900 -15.01 14.05 -16.50
CA VAL A 900 -14.54 14.58 -15.20
C VAL A 900 -15.23 13.89 -14.03
N SER A 901 -16.55 13.65 -14.12
CA SER A 901 -17.31 12.89 -13.12
C SER A 901 -16.72 11.49 -12.96
N LEU A 902 -16.48 10.79 -14.08
CA LEU A 902 -15.74 9.51 -14.08
C LEU A 902 -14.34 9.66 -13.48
N GLN A 903 -13.58 10.73 -13.79
CA GLN A 903 -12.28 10.93 -13.17
C GLN A 903 -12.38 11.14 -11.66
N THR A 904 -13.45 11.76 -11.17
CA THR A 904 -13.68 12.03 -9.74
C THR A 904 -14.05 10.75 -8.99
N GLU A 905 -14.91 9.91 -9.57
CA GLU A 905 -15.16 8.55 -9.07
C GLU A 905 -13.87 7.72 -9.06
N LEU A 906 -13.09 7.75 -10.14
CA LEU A 906 -11.80 7.05 -10.23
C LEU A 906 -10.76 7.63 -9.25
N GLU A 907 -10.84 8.92 -8.89
CA GLU A 907 -9.99 9.54 -7.88
C GLU A 907 -10.36 9.13 -6.46
N LEU A 908 -11.64 8.99 -6.15
CA LEU A 908 -12.11 8.40 -4.88
C LEU A 908 -11.51 7.00 -4.73
N VAL A 909 -11.64 6.17 -5.77
CA VAL A 909 -11.03 4.83 -5.83
C VAL A 909 -9.50 4.87 -5.65
N ARG A 910 -8.81 5.87 -6.24
CA ARG A 910 -7.36 6.06 -6.08
C ARG A 910 -6.93 6.48 -4.68
N ARG A 911 -7.77 7.23 -3.95
CA ARG A 911 -7.52 7.73 -2.59
C ARG A 911 -7.73 6.65 -1.53
N MET A 912 -8.60 5.68 -1.80
CA MET A 912 -8.86 4.53 -0.91
C MET A 912 -7.66 3.58 -0.80
N ALA A 913 -6.74 3.62 -1.77
CA ALA A 913 -5.64 2.69 -1.85
C ALA A 913 -4.34 3.23 -1.23
N GLU A 914 -3.72 2.44 -0.38
CA GLU A 914 -2.36 2.69 0.10
C GLU A 914 -1.33 2.55 -1.02
N LYS A 915 -0.38 3.49 -1.09
CA LYS A 915 0.66 3.53 -2.12
C LYS A 915 1.99 3.93 -1.52
N VAL A 916 3.07 3.39 -2.07
CA VAL A 916 4.44 3.86 -1.81
C VAL A 916 4.55 5.29 -2.32
N GLN A 917 5.00 6.20 -1.47
CA GLN A 917 5.09 7.62 -1.83
C GLN A 917 6.48 7.94 -2.37
N ILE A 918 6.57 8.62 -3.52
CA ILE A 918 7.81 9.26 -3.96
C ILE A 918 7.65 10.77 -3.81
N MET A 919 8.53 11.42 -3.06
CA MET A 919 8.48 12.86 -2.86
C MET A 919 9.88 13.46 -2.66
N THR A 920 9.96 14.79 -2.63
CA THR A 920 11.23 15.46 -2.36
C THR A 920 11.56 15.44 -0.87
N LEU A 921 12.84 15.50 -0.50
CA LEU A 921 13.27 15.65 0.90
C LEU A 921 12.61 16.85 1.61
N HIS A 922 12.36 17.94 0.88
CA HIS A 922 11.65 19.12 1.41
C HIS A 922 10.18 18.82 1.70
N ALA A 923 9.50 18.10 0.81
CA ALA A 923 8.09 17.75 0.97
C ALA A 923 7.85 16.75 2.11
N ALA A 924 8.87 16.00 2.52
CA ALA A 924 8.80 15.04 3.61
C ALA A 924 8.82 15.67 5.01
N LYS A 925 9.08 16.98 5.12
CA LYS A 925 9.09 17.69 6.40
C LYS A 925 7.74 17.56 7.10
N GLY A 926 7.77 17.27 8.40
CA GLY A 926 6.58 16.97 9.20
C GLY A 926 6.04 15.54 9.08
N LEU A 927 6.40 14.78 8.04
CA LEU A 927 5.95 13.39 7.85
C LEU A 927 6.86 12.38 8.58
N GLU A 928 6.44 11.12 8.61
CA GLU A 928 7.15 9.97 9.17
C GLU A 928 6.70 8.65 8.54
N PHE A 929 7.62 7.69 8.41
CA PHE A 929 7.41 6.42 7.70
C PHE A 929 8.17 5.28 8.39
N GLU A 930 7.67 4.04 8.31
CA GLU A 930 8.37 2.88 8.86
C GLU A 930 9.67 2.59 8.10
N ALA A 931 9.64 2.77 6.77
CA ALA A 931 10.80 2.62 5.90
C ALA A 931 11.01 3.83 4.98
N VAL A 932 12.24 4.34 4.94
CA VAL A 932 12.65 5.46 4.09
C VAL A 932 13.78 5.04 3.17
N PHE A 933 13.63 5.34 1.88
CA PHE A 933 14.66 5.18 0.86
C PHE A 933 15.19 6.55 0.44
N MET A 934 16.50 6.76 0.51
CA MET A 934 17.21 7.97 0.08
C MET A 934 18.19 7.61 -1.05
N PRO A 935 17.72 7.59 -2.31
CA PRO A 935 18.57 7.33 -3.46
C PRO A 935 19.39 8.55 -3.87
N ALA A 936 20.36 8.31 -4.75
CA ALA A 936 21.19 9.36 -5.35
C ALA A 936 21.94 10.23 -4.32
N CYS A 937 22.42 9.63 -3.23
CA CYS A 937 23.31 10.28 -2.27
C CYS A 937 24.74 10.43 -2.84
N GLU A 938 24.85 11.31 -3.84
CA GLU A 938 26.02 11.59 -4.66
C GLU A 938 26.44 13.06 -4.51
N GLU A 939 27.74 13.35 -4.54
CA GLU A 939 28.27 14.72 -4.57
C GLU A 939 27.70 15.47 -5.79
N GLY A 940 27.06 16.62 -5.55
CA GLY A 940 26.40 17.41 -6.59
C GLY A 940 24.89 17.20 -6.67
N ILE A 941 24.38 16.07 -6.16
CA ILE A 941 22.95 15.81 -5.97
C ILE A 941 22.57 16.06 -4.51
N LEU A 942 23.24 15.40 -3.56
CA LEU A 942 23.06 15.63 -2.12
C LEU A 942 24.45 15.52 -1.44
N PRO A 943 25.17 16.63 -1.23
CA PRO A 943 24.71 18.02 -1.33
C PRO A 943 24.49 18.49 -2.77
N PHE A 944 23.43 19.27 -2.98
CA PHE A 944 23.12 19.87 -4.26
C PHE A 944 24.12 20.99 -4.61
N ALA A 945 24.75 20.86 -5.76
CA ALA A 945 25.78 21.81 -6.20
C ALA A 945 25.33 22.78 -7.30
N GLY A 946 24.03 22.83 -7.60
CA GLY A 946 23.47 23.69 -8.64
C GLY A 946 23.26 22.98 -9.98
N MET A 947 22.37 23.56 -10.81
CA MET A 947 21.98 22.99 -12.10
C MET A 947 23.09 23.03 -13.15
N ASP A 948 24.05 23.95 -13.03
CA ASP A 948 25.15 24.08 -13.99
C ASP A 948 26.11 22.89 -13.96
N LEU A 949 26.31 22.29 -12.76
CA LEU A 949 27.07 21.05 -12.61
C LEU A 949 26.36 19.88 -13.31
N LEU A 950 25.05 19.78 -13.12
CA LEU A 950 24.23 18.68 -13.65
C LEU A 950 23.95 18.81 -15.16
N THR A 951 24.07 20.02 -15.72
CA THR A 951 23.93 20.30 -17.16
C THR A 951 25.26 20.46 -17.89
N ALA A 952 26.38 20.48 -17.15
CA ALA A 952 27.77 20.62 -17.60
C ALA A 952 28.07 21.91 -18.38
N LYS A 953 27.58 23.07 -17.91
CA LYS A 953 27.94 24.38 -18.47
C LYS A 953 29.23 24.98 -17.88
N VAL A 954 29.74 24.43 -16.78
CA VAL A 954 31.01 24.83 -16.15
C VAL A 954 31.68 23.61 -15.50
N THR A 955 33.00 23.48 -15.62
CA THR A 955 33.84 22.65 -14.75
C THR A 955 33.94 23.31 -13.37
N LEU A 956 32.93 23.15 -12.52
CA LEU A 956 32.97 23.70 -11.18
C LEU A 956 33.86 22.84 -10.26
N THR A 957 34.83 23.49 -9.63
CA THR A 957 35.43 23.03 -8.37
C THR A 957 34.33 23.06 -7.30
N PRO A 958 34.09 21.96 -6.56
CA PRO A 958 33.11 21.96 -5.47
C PRO A 958 33.48 23.03 -4.43
N GLY A 959 32.56 23.96 -4.10
CA GLY A 959 32.67 24.77 -2.89
C GLY A 959 32.84 26.30 -3.02
N ARG A 960 32.70 26.93 -4.19
CA ARG A 960 32.55 28.41 -4.22
C ARG A 960 31.09 28.80 -3.98
N GLY A 961 30.77 29.28 -2.77
CA GLY A 961 29.50 29.93 -2.43
C GLY A 961 28.34 29.01 -2.01
N GLN A 962 28.56 27.69 -1.86
CA GLN A 962 27.50 26.75 -1.47
C GLN A 962 27.34 26.65 0.05
N LYS A 963 26.11 26.87 0.54
CA LYS A 963 25.73 26.63 1.93
C LYS A 963 25.58 25.12 2.20
N PHE A 964 26.70 24.40 2.32
CA PHE A 964 26.70 22.96 2.66
C PHE A 964 26.02 22.63 3.99
N TYR A 965 25.78 23.63 4.84
CA TYR A 965 25.09 23.44 6.11
C TYR A 965 23.59 23.16 5.92
N GLU A 966 22.94 23.78 4.94
CA GLU A 966 21.52 23.55 4.65
C GLU A 966 21.28 22.16 4.05
N GLU A 967 22.11 21.74 3.10
CA GLU A 967 22.04 20.39 2.52
C GLU A 967 22.33 19.29 3.55
N ARG A 968 23.16 19.58 4.56
CA ARG A 968 23.40 18.70 5.72
C ARG A 968 22.15 18.58 6.59
N ARG A 969 21.44 19.68 6.86
CA ARG A 969 20.12 19.67 7.53
C ARG A 969 19.09 18.89 6.72
N LEU A 970 19.12 19.00 5.40
CA LEU A 970 18.23 18.26 4.51
C LEU A 970 18.49 16.74 4.57
N MET A 971 19.77 16.32 4.60
CA MET A 971 20.16 14.93 4.87
C MET A 971 19.61 14.46 6.23
N TYR A 972 19.81 15.26 7.28
CA TYR A 972 19.30 14.96 8.63
C TYR A 972 17.78 14.83 8.69
N VAL A 973 17.04 15.73 8.03
CA VAL A 973 15.58 15.66 7.91
C VAL A 973 15.17 14.35 7.27
N GLY A 974 15.79 13.98 6.14
CA GLY A 974 15.52 12.72 5.42
C GLY A 974 15.74 11.48 6.28
N MET A 975 16.89 11.38 6.95
CA MET A 975 17.22 10.26 7.83
C MET A 975 16.22 10.13 8.99
N THR A 976 15.82 11.26 9.58
CA THR A 976 14.91 11.29 10.75
C THR A 976 13.42 11.20 10.39
N ARG A 977 13.10 10.95 9.12
CA ARG A 977 11.75 10.52 8.72
C ARG A 977 11.51 9.04 8.97
N ALA A 978 12.59 8.24 9.07
CA ALA A 978 12.53 6.80 9.23
C ALA A 978 12.29 6.41 10.69
N LYS A 979 11.34 5.50 10.93
CA LYS A 979 11.12 4.89 12.25
C LYS A 979 12.02 3.67 12.46
N ARG A 980 11.93 2.69 11.55
CA ARG A 980 12.59 1.38 11.65
C ARG A 980 13.71 1.17 10.63
N ASN A 981 13.45 1.46 9.35
CA ASN A 981 14.37 1.09 8.28
C ASN A 981 14.79 2.32 7.46
N LEU A 982 16.09 2.55 7.37
CA LEU A 982 16.67 3.61 6.55
C LEU A 982 17.60 3.00 5.49
N TYR A 983 17.21 3.12 4.23
CA TYR A 983 17.96 2.67 3.08
C TYR A 983 18.55 3.87 2.35
N ILE A 984 19.86 3.92 2.26
CA ILE A 984 20.59 4.97 1.54
C ILE A 984 21.31 4.33 0.37
N SER A 985 21.27 4.95 -0.80
CA SER A 985 21.98 4.44 -1.97
C SER A 985 22.64 5.53 -2.81
N HIS A 986 23.67 5.13 -3.54
CA HIS A 986 24.30 5.94 -4.58
C HIS A 986 24.62 5.07 -5.80
N ALA A 987 24.70 5.70 -6.96
CA ALA A 987 25.08 5.04 -8.21
C ALA A 987 26.47 5.53 -8.67
N ALA A 988 27.28 4.62 -9.20
CA ALA A 988 28.57 4.98 -9.80
C ALA A 988 28.39 5.80 -11.09
N LYS A 989 27.28 5.59 -11.81
CA LYS A 989 26.90 6.33 -13.02
C LYS A 989 25.39 6.59 -13.05
N ARG A 990 24.97 7.79 -13.46
CA ARG A 990 23.54 8.16 -13.55
C ARG A 990 23.23 8.91 -14.82
N LEU A 991 22.12 8.58 -15.48
CA LEU A 991 21.62 9.36 -16.61
C LEU A 991 20.70 10.47 -16.10
N LEU A 992 21.15 11.72 -16.23
CA LEU A 992 20.38 12.90 -15.82
C LEU A 992 20.36 13.93 -16.95
N PHE A 993 19.19 14.45 -17.31
CA PHE A 993 19.03 15.45 -18.39
C PHE A 993 19.70 15.04 -19.71
N GLY A 994 19.67 13.74 -20.05
CA GLY A 994 20.27 13.20 -21.28
C GLY A 994 21.79 13.03 -21.24
N LYS A 995 22.44 13.24 -20.08
CA LYS A 995 23.89 13.04 -19.90
C LYS A 995 24.18 12.01 -18.82
N THR A 996 25.19 11.18 -19.04
CA THR A 996 25.67 10.24 -18.04
C THR A 996 26.70 10.92 -17.14
N LEU A 997 26.36 11.08 -15.86
CA LEU A 997 27.21 11.64 -14.83
C LEU A 997 27.86 10.52 -14.02
N ALA A 998 29.15 10.68 -13.67
CA ALA A 998 29.87 9.79 -12.75
C ALA A 998 30.29 10.62 -11.54
N LEU A 999 29.39 10.70 -10.55
CA LEU A 999 29.56 11.54 -9.37
C LEU A 999 30.13 10.71 -8.21
N PRO A 1000 31.06 11.26 -7.40
CA PRO A 1000 31.51 10.59 -6.19
C PRO A 1000 30.36 10.38 -5.19
N GLN A 1001 30.52 9.42 -4.29
CA GLN A 1001 29.65 9.25 -3.12
C GLN A 1001 29.58 10.54 -2.29
N SER A 1002 28.38 10.90 -1.82
CA SER A 1002 28.16 12.05 -0.93
C SER A 1002 29.07 12.03 0.31
N ARG A 1003 29.65 13.19 0.64
CA ARG A 1003 30.47 13.38 1.84
C ARG A 1003 29.75 13.02 3.13
N TYR A 1004 28.43 13.25 3.21
CA TYR A 1004 27.66 13.00 4.43
C TYR A 1004 27.61 11.52 4.79
N LEU A 1005 27.79 10.62 3.81
CA LEU A 1005 27.82 9.18 4.07
C LEU A 1005 29.08 8.74 4.82
N ARG A 1006 30.18 9.51 4.73
CA ARG A 1006 31.42 9.25 5.49
C ARG A 1006 31.34 9.68 6.94
N GLU A 1007 30.35 10.51 7.27
CA GLU A 1007 30.12 11.02 8.63
C GLU A 1007 29.21 10.08 9.44
N ILE A 1008 28.55 9.12 8.78
CA ILE A 1008 27.77 8.09 9.44
C ILE A 1008 28.74 6.97 9.90
N PRO A 1009 28.73 6.58 11.19
CA PRO A 1009 29.63 5.53 11.69
C PRO A 1009 29.44 4.20 10.96
N GLU A 1010 30.53 3.62 10.46
CA GLU A 1010 30.47 2.36 9.69
C GLU A 1010 29.86 1.19 10.48
N LYS A 1011 30.07 1.16 11.80
CA LYS A 1011 29.49 0.14 12.70
C LYS A 1011 27.95 0.12 12.70
N LEU A 1012 27.29 1.21 12.29
CA LEU A 1012 25.83 1.29 12.21
C LEU A 1012 25.31 0.88 10.83
N LEU A 1013 26.19 0.81 9.82
CA LEU A 1013 25.81 0.59 8.43
C LEU A 1013 25.97 -0.88 8.02
N THR A 1014 24.90 -1.45 7.50
CA THR A 1014 25.00 -2.66 6.68
C THR A 1014 25.28 -2.25 5.24
N LYS A 1015 26.45 -2.59 4.70
CA LYS A 1015 26.83 -2.25 3.32
C LYS A 1015 26.57 -3.43 2.38
N SER A 1016 26.03 -3.17 1.20
CA SER A 1016 26.01 -4.17 0.12
C SER A 1016 26.30 -3.55 -1.25
N THR A 1017 26.85 -4.36 -2.14
CA THR A 1017 27.22 -3.98 -3.51
C THR A 1017 26.77 -5.08 -4.48
N LEU A 1018 26.46 -4.74 -5.72
CA LEU A 1018 26.17 -5.73 -6.75
C LEU A 1018 27.47 -6.29 -7.32
N ALA A 1019 27.79 -7.53 -6.99
CA ALA A 1019 28.89 -8.26 -7.62
C ALA A 1019 28.52 -8.63 -9.06
N ALA A 1020 29.31 -8.17 -10.04
CA ALA A 1020 29.13 -8.58 -11.43
C ALA A 1020 29.43 -10.08 -11.57
N LYS A 1021 28.39 -10.90 -11.82
CA LYS A 1021 28.56 -12.30 -12.18
C LYS A 1021 29.20 -12.35 -13.57
N LYS A 1022 30.50 -12.61 -13.67
CA LYS A 1022 31.16 -12.91 -14.95
C LYS A 1022 30.50 -14.17 -15.50
N VAL A 1023 29.59 -14.01 -16.46
CA VAL A 1023 29.14 -15.12 -17.29
C VAL A 1023 30.32 -15.48 -18.18
N THR A 1024 31.09 -16.48 -17.78
CA THR A 1024 32.04 -17.13 -18.68
C THR A 1024 31.19 -17.74 -19.79
N LYS A 1025 31.10 -17.06 -20.94
CA LYS A 1025 30.64 -17.72 -22.16
C LYS A 1025 31.62 -18.86 -22.42
N GLU A 1026 31.25 -20.08 -22.05
CA GLU A 1026 31.86 -21.25 -22.66
C GLU A 1026 31.70 -21.06 -24.17
N LYS A 1027 32.84 -20.93 -24.86
CA LYS A 1027 32.85 -21.08 -26.32
C LYS A 1027 32.33 -22.48 -26.59
N GLN A 1028 31.11 -22.59 -27.10
CA GLN A 1028 30.74 -23.75 -27.91
C GLN A 1028 31.76 -23.84 -29.03
N LEU A 1029 32.68 -24.80 -28.94
CA LEU A 1029 33.43 -25.29 -30.08
C LEU A 1029 32.40 -25.82 -31.07
N GLY A 1030 32.35 -25.21 -32.25
CA GLY A 1030 31.53 -25.69 -33.35
C GLY A 1030 32.02 -27.06 -33.77
N LEU A 1031 31.07 -27.95 -34.10
CA LEU A 1031 31.30 -29.31 -34.60
C LEU A 1031 31.79 -29.33 -36.06
N LEU A 1032 32.68 -28.42 -36.44
CA LEU A 1032 33.35 -28.37 -37.75
C LEU A 1032 34.75 -27.73 -37.64
N ASP A 1033 35.60 -28.27 -36.75
CA ASP A 1033 37.07 -28.24 -36.86
C ASP A 1033 37.67 -29.45 -36.16
#